data_AF-A0A8C7JH89-F1
#
_entry.id   AF-A0A8C7JH89-F1
#
_cell.length_a   1.000
_cell.length_b   1.000
_cell.length_c   1.000
_cell.angle_alpha   90.00
_cell.angle_beta   90.00
_cell.angle_gamma   90.00
#
_symmetry.space_group_name_H-M   'P 1'
#
loop_
_entity.id
_entity.type
_entity.pdbx_description
1 polymer ?
#
loop_
_entity_poly.entity_id
_entity_poly.type
_entity_poly.pdbx_seq_one_letter_code
_entity_poly.pdbx_strand_id
1 'polypeptide(L)'
;MHIKSIILEGFKSYAQRTEINGFDPLFNAITGLNGSGKSNILDSICFLLGISNLSQVRAANLQDLVYKNGQAGITKATVSITFDNANKSQSPLGFETHDEITVTRQVVIGGRNKYLINGVNANNTRVQDLFCSVGLNVNNPHFLIMQGRITKVLNMKPPEILAMIEEAAGTRMYECKKISAQKTIEKKEAKLKEIQTILDEEITPTMQKLKEERSSYLEYQKLMREIEHLSRLYVAWLFVCAEETKVKSAEDLKAMQDSITQLQANMADNENKVQELSAQIQELQKKRDQEVGGVLKGLEETLSEVQRVDAKAQSAVDMKKQNLAEETKKRKELVKSMAEDKKILGVKEAEVSKVAEKLSALQEEGQKDSAALEAAQCHFKAVSAGLSTNEDGEEATLAGQMMTCKNDISKADTEAKQAQMKLKHAQQELKAKQTEVKKMDSGYKKDQEAFNTVKKNKEKLEADMGKLQYQDGKEEGLLDRKRQLNREVTTLRNTYESLMSRFPNLRFDYSDPERDWDRSRVKGLLANLITVSDVCYSTGLEVVAGGKLYNVVVDTEVTGKKLLEKGELKRRYTIIPLNKISARTLNASVVNTAKSLVGEQNVHTALSLVGYEADLRKAMEYVFGSTLVGDTLDNAKRVAFDKRVMTKTVTLGGDVFDPQGTLSGGARSQSASVLSSLQELREVQDSLSSTETELQALDKQLSGLKGTAESGCPGTFTM
;
A
#
# COMPACT_ATOMS: atom_id res chain seq x y z
N MET A 1 20.79 27.75 145.89
CA MET A 1 19.63 28.67 145.76
C MET A 1 18.66 28.41 146.92
N HIS A 2 18.20 29.43 147.66
CA HIS A 2 17.20 29.28 148.76
C HIS A 2 16.15 30.40 148.73
N ILE A 3 15.02 30.23 149.43
CA ILE A 3 13.92 31.21 149.42
C ILE A 3 14.28 32.41 150.32
N LYS A 4 14.23 33.62 149.76
CA LYS A 4 14.48 34.89 150.48
C LYS A 4 13.18 35.57 150.93
N SER A 5 12.18 35.59 150.05
CA SER A 5 10.85 36.14 150.34
C SER A 5 9.74 35.50 149.53
N ILE A 6 8.52 35.52 150.09
CA ILE A 6 7.29 35.06 149.43
C ILE A 6 6.26 36.20 149.46
N ILE A 7 5.77 36.60 148.30
CA ILE A 7 4.72 37.61 148.14
C ILE A 7 3.45 36.94 147.62
N LEU A 8 2.38 37.06 148.39
CA LEU A 8 1.05 36.50 148.09
C LEU A 8 0.05 37.64 147.88
N GLU A 9 -0.62 37.66 146.74
CA GLU A 9 -1.67 38.64 146.43
C GLU A 9 -2.90 37.88 145.91
N GLY A 10 -4.05 38.03 146.57
CA GLY A 10 -5.31 37.41 146.13
C GLY A 10 -5.32 35.87 146.16
N PHE A 11 -4.44 35.23 146.95
CA PHE A 11 -4.25 33.77 146.98
C PHE A 11 -4.92 33.14 148.21
N LYS A 12 -5.89 32.23 147.99
CA LYS A 12 -6.65 31.51 149.03
C LYS A 12 -7.18 32.40 150.17
N SER A 13 -6.50 32.44 151.31
CA SER A 13 -6.90 33.25 152.49
C SER A 13 -6.31 34.66 152.49
N TYR A 14 -5.35 34.95 151.60
CA TYR A 14 -4.64 36.23 151.51
C TYR A 14 -5.32 37.15 150.49
N ALA A 15 -6.25 37.99 150.95
CA ALA A 15 -6.96 38.95 150.10
C ALA A 15 -6.05 40.10 149.63
N GLN A 16 -5.28 40.68 150.55
CA GLN A 16 -4.36 41.77 150.29
C GLN A 16 -2.93 41.24 150.05
N ARG A 17 -2.09 42.05 149.42
CA ARG A 17 -0.67 41.75 149.24
C ARG A 17 -0.02 41.51 150.60
N THR A 18 0.38 40.27 150.84
CA THR A 18 1.06 39.83 152.06
C THR A 18 2.48 39.42 151.69
N GLU A 19 3.45 40.01 152.37
CA GLU A 19 4.87 39.75 152.12
C GLU A 19 5.46 39.04 153.34
N ILE A 20 6.01 37.84 153.10
CA ILE A 20 6.65 37.01 154.10
C ILE A 20 8.15 37.09 153.85
N ASN A 21 8.86 37.76 154.76
CA ASN A 21 10.29 38.03 154.70
C ASN A 21 11.01 37.40 155.89
N GLY A 22 12.35 37.33 155.82
CA GLY A 22 13.18 36.87 156.94
C GLY A 22 13.26 35.35 157.07
N PHE A 23 13.27 34.63 155.94
CA PHE A 23 13.53 33.19 155.95
C PHE A 23 14.99 32.91 156.31
N ASP A 24 15.21 32.04 157.31
CA ASP A 24 16.54 31.56 157.67
C ASP A 24 17.00 30.48 156.67
N PRO A 25 18.28 30.45 156.25
CA PRO A 25 18.77 29.45 155.31
C PRO A 25 18.73 28.01 155.80
N LEU A 26 18.72 27.76 157.12
CA LEU A 26 18.80 26.43 157.72
C LEU A 26 17.41 25.89 158.08
N PHE A 27 16.62 26.65 158.85
CA PHE A 27 15.34 26.13 159.35
C PHE A 27 14.30 27.22 159.60
N ASN A 28 13.08 26.98 159.11
CA ASN A 28 11.93 27.87 159.31
C ASN A 28 10.73 27.08 159.84
N ALA A 29 10.14 27.53 160.95
CA ALA A 29 8.95 26.93 161.54
C ALA A 29 7.72 27.84 161.35
N ILE A 30 6.66 27.31 160.73
CA ILE A 30 5.39 28.02 160.55
C ILE A 30 4.41 27.57 161.64
N THR A 31 4.12 28.45 162.59
CA THR A 31 3.23 28.20 163.74
C THR A 31 2.01 29.14 163.72
N GLY A 32 0.95 28.80 164.44
CA GLY A 32 -0.29 29.60 164.53
C GLY A 32 -1.53 28.74 164.83
N LEU A 33 -2.67 29.39 165.10
CA LEU A 33 -3.94 28.71 165.40
C LEU A 33 -4.44 27.84 164.24
N ASN A 34 -5.22 26.80 164.51
CA ASN A 34 -5.82 25.99 163.44
C ASN A 34 -6.76 26.86 162.58
N GLY A 35 -6.69 26.69 161.25
CA GLY A 35 -7.47 27.50 160.30
C GLY A 35 -6.88 28.88 159.92
N SER A 36 -5.77 29.32 160.53
CA SER A 36 -5.12 30.61 160.25
C SER A 36 -4.38 30.73 158.91
N GLY A 37 -4.51 29.75 158.00
CA GLY A 37 -3.90 29.79 156.68
C GLY A 37 -2.46 29.24 156.59
N LYS A 38 -1.90 28.65 157.65
CA LYS A 38 -0.53 28.08 157.66
C LYS A 38 -0.21 27.20 156.45
N SER A 39 -1.08 26.24 156.16
CA SER A 39 -0.89 25.30 155.06
C SER A 39 -1.01 25.97 153.67
N ASN A 40 -1.62 27.16 153.58
CA ASN A 40 -1.73 27.89 152.31
C ASN A 40 -0.39 28.49 151.87
N ILE A 41 0.56 28.69 152.80
CA ILE A 41 1.93 29.08 152.46
C ILE A 41 2.61 27.93 151.68
N LEU A 42 2.49 26.69 152.17
CA LEU A 42 2.99 25.52 151.44
C LEU A 42 2.29 25.35 150.09
N ASP A 43 0.97 25.53 150.03
CA ASP A 43 0.23 25.49 148.77
C ASP A 43 0.71 26.56 147.78
N SER A 44 1.14 27.74 148.26
CA SER A 44 1.65 28.80 147.39
C SER A 44 2.99 28.40 146.74
N ILE A 45 3.87 27.74 147.49
CA ILE A 45 5.13 27.19 146.99
C ILE A 45 4.84 26.08 145.95
N CYS A 46 3.92 25.17 146.28
CA CYS A 46 3.49 24.10 145.37
C CYS A 46 2.86 24.64 144.07
N PHE A 47 2.03 25.67 144.21
CA PHE A 47 1.43 26.37 143.09
C PHE A 47 2.50 27.03 142.23
N LEU A 48 3.45 27.77 142.80
CA LEU A 48 4.50 28.41 142.02
C LEU A 48 5.41 27.41 141.32
N LEU A 49 5.77 26.31 141.98
CA LEU A 49 6.65 25.30 141.38
C LEU A 49 5.99 24.61 140.17
N GLY A 50 4.66 24.54 140.13
CA GLY A 50 3.95 24.04 138.95
C GLY A 50 3.56 22.59 139.00
N ILE A 51 3.21 22.10 140.20
CA ILE A 51 2.74 20.73 140.40
C ILE A 51 1.52 20.47 139.50
N SER A 52 1.62 19.41 138.68
CA SER A 52 0.62 19.03 137.68
C SER A 52 -0.68 18.50 138.29
N ASN A 53 -0.62 17.89 139.47
CA ASN A 53 -1.78 17.34 140.16
C ASN A 53 -2.33 18.32 141.20
N LEU A 54 -3.43 19.00 140.87
CA LEU A 54 -4.05 20.04 141.71
C LEU A 54 -4.60 19.53 143.04
N SER A 55 -4.90 18.23 143.15
CA SER A 55 -5.31 17.61 144.42
C SER A 55 -4.26 17.82 145.52
N GLN A 56 -2.97 17.89 145.15
CA GLN A 56 -1.87 18.15 146.06
C GLN A 56 -1.89 19.57 146.64
N VAL A 57 -2.42 20.53 145.89
CA VAL A 57 -2.56 21.94 146.31
C VAL A 57 -3.94 22.18 146.96
N ARG A 58 -4.67 21.10 147.32
CA ARG A 58 -5.99 21.15 147.97
C ARG A 58 -6.98 22.04 147.20
N ALA A 59 -7.02 21.86 145.88
CA ALA A 59 -7.89 22.55 144.94
C ALA A 59 -8.33 21.57 143.84
N ALA A 60 -9.57 21.70 143.34
CA ALA A 60 -10.03 20.92 142.21
C ALA A 60 -9.67 21.63 140.89
N ASN A 61 -9.85 22.96 140.87
CA ASN A 61 -9.54 23.82 139.74
C ASN A 61 -8.54 24.92 140.15
N LEU A 62 -7.79 25.43 139.17
CA LEU A 62 -6.85 26.55 139.39
C LEU A 62 -7.54 27.84 139.86
N GLN A 63 -8.83 28.00 139.55
CA GLN A 63 -9.64 29.14 139.99
C GLN A 63 -9.92 29.11 141.50
N ASP A 64 -9.92 27.92 142.12
CA ASP A 64 -10.13 27.75 143.57
C ASP A 64 -8.97 28.32 144.41
N LEU A 65 -7.84 28.63 143.75
CA LEU A 65 -6.68 29.25 144.39
C LEU A 65 -6.84 30.77 144.53
N VAL A 66 -7.81 31.38 143.85
CA VAL A 66 -8.12 32.80 143.96
C VAL A 66 -8.97 33.06 145.20
N TYR A 67 -8.69 34.14 145.92
CA TYR A 67 -9.38 34.49 147.16
C TYR A 67 -10.91 34.48 146.97
N LYS A 68 -11.61 33.64 147.76
CA LYS A 68 -13.06 33.39 147.67
C LYS A 68 -13.56 33.13 146.23
N ASN A 69 -12.77 32.45 145.41
CA ASN A 69 -13.08 32.14 144.01
C ASN A 69 -13.51 33.37 143.19
N GLY A 70 -13.01 34.56 143.53
CA GLY A 70 -13.34 35.81 142.82
C GLY A 70 -14.62 36.52 143.23
N GLN A 71 -15.43 35.94 144.12
CA GLN A 71 -16.71 36.53 144.55
C GLN A 71 -16.53 37.83 145.34
N ALA A 72 -15.33 38.09 145.86
CA ALA A 72 -14.99 39.30 146.63
C ALA A 72 -14.35 40.42 145.79
N GLY A 73 -14.53 40.41 144.46
CA GLY A 73 -13.97 41.42 143.54
C GLY A 73 -12.48 41.25 143.20
N ILE A 74 -11.79 40.28 143.81
CA ILE A 74 -10.39 39.93 143.52
C ILE A 74 -10.36 38.81 142.48
N THR A 75 -10.09 39.13 141.22
CA THR A 75 -10.18 38.18 140.09
C THR A 75 -8.84 37.53 139.69
N LYS A 76 -7.75 37.91 140.37
CA LYS A 76 -6.40 37.39 140.13
C LYS A 76 -5.77 36.89 141.43
N ALA A 77 -5.01 35.80 141.35
CA ALA A 77 -4.08 35.41 142.38
C ALA A 77 -2.65 35.40 141.82
N THR A 78 -1.75 36.03 142.55
CA THR A 78 -0.33 36.14 142.21
C THR A 78 0.48 35.59 143.37
N VAL A 79 1.35 34.63 143.08
CA VAL A 79 2.38 34.15 144.00
C VAL A 79 3.72 34.48 143.40
N SER A 80 4.54 35.25 144.11
CA SER A 80 5.93 35.52 143.71
C SER A 80 6.86 35.02 144.80
N ILE A 81 7.86 34.23 144.43
CA ILE A 81 8.92 33.77 145.33
C ILE A 81 10.23 34.31 144.79
N THR A 82 10.95 35.04 145.65
CA THR A 82 12.29 35.52 145.36
C THR A 82 13.29 34.57 145.97
N PHE A 83 14.15 34.02 145.13
CA PHE A 83 15.21 33.11 145.51
C PHE A 83 16.55 33.85 145.53
N ASP A 84 17.35 33.60 146.57
CA ASP A 84 18.74 34.03 146.62
C ASP A 84 19.59 33.12 145.71
N ASN A 85 20.29 33.75 144.77
CA ASN A 85 21.16 33.15 143.77
C ASN A 85 22.61 33.68 143.86
N ALA A 86 23.09 33.97 145.08
CA ALA A 86 24.47 34.40 145.31
C ALA A 86 25.51 33.31 144.95
N ASN A 87 25.18 32.02 145.15
CA ASN A 87 26.08 30.92 144.80
C ASN A 87 25.97 30.57 143.30
N LYS A 88 26.92 31.08 142.51
CA LYS A 88 26.95 30.94 141.05
C LYS A 88 27.16 29.51 140.56
N SER A 89 27.76 28.63 141.36
CA SER A 89 27.94 27.22 140.96
C SER A 89 26.62 26.43 140.96
N GLN A 90 25.58 26.94 141.63
CA GLN A 90 24.24 26.34 141.69
C GLN A 90 23.20 27.21 140.97
N SER A 91 23.64 28.19 140.17
CA SER A 91 22.73 29.04 139.41
C SER A 91 22.12 28.27 138.24
N PRO A 92 20.82 28.50 137.94
CA PRO A 92 20.21 27.94 136.76
C PRO A 92 20.86 28.51 135.49
N LEU A 93 20.95 27.68 134.44
CA LEU A 93 21.57 28.05 133.17
C LEU A 93 20.92 29.30 132.57
N GLY A 94 21.74 30.31 132.25
CA GLY A 94 21.30 31.58 131.66
C GLY A 94 20.83 32.63 132.68
N PHE A 95 20.98 32.38 133.98
CA PHE A 95 20.69 33.33 135.05
C PHE A 95 21.89 33.57 135.98
N GLU A 96 23.11 33.21 135.56
CA GLU A 96 24.33 33.38 136.37
C GLU A 96 24.59 34.85 136.75
N THR A 97 24.18 35.79 135.89
CA THR A 97 24.38 37.23 136.08
C THR A 97 23.45 37.86 137.11
N HIS A 98 22.45 37.13 137.62
CA HIS A 98 21.46 37.66 138.56
C HIS A 98 21.71 37.11 139.97
N ASP A 99 21.85 37.99 140.96
CA ASP A 99 22.04 37.59 142.36
C ASP A 99 20.72 37.18 143.04
N GLU A 100 19.59 37.59 142.47
CA GLU A 100 18.25 37.18 142.90
C GLU A 100 17.41 36.78 141.69
N ILE A 101 16.59 35.74 141.89
CA ILE A 101 15.66 35.26 140.87
C ILE A 101 14.25 35.29 141.44
N THR A 102 13.39 36.14 140.89
CA THR A 102 11.97 36.19 141.26
C THR A 102 11.16 35.39 140.24
N VAL A 103 10.54 34.31 140.71
CA VAL A 103 9.56 33.56 139.91
C VAL A 103 8.18 33.98 140.37
N THR A 104 7.30 34.29 139.43
CA THR A 104 5.92 34.66 139.71
C THR A 104 4.98 33.79 138.90
N ARG A 105 3.99 33.19 139.56
CA ARG A 105 2.87 32.50 138.89
C ARG A 105 1.59 33.28 139.14
N GLN A 106 0.88 33.59 138.06
CA GLN A 106 -0.39 34.30 138.12
C GLN A 106 -1.52 33.46 137.50
N VAL A 107 -2.62 33.35 138.23
CA VAL A 107 -3.90 32.81 137.75
C VAL A 107 -4.96 33.91 137.76
N VAL A 108 -5.72 34.00 136.68
CA VAL A 108 -6.84 34.95 136.51
C VAL A 108 -8.09 34.13 136.23
N ILE A 109 -9.19 34.44 136.92
CA ILE A 109 -10.47 33.73 136.71
C ILE A 109 -10.96 34.02 135.28
N GLY A 110 -11.25 32.97 134.52
CA GLY A 110 -11.59 33.08 133.09
C GLY A 110 -10.44 33.52 132.18
N GLY A 111 -9.24 33.77 132.72
CA GLY A 111 -8.04 34.18 131.98
C GLY A 111 -7.02 33.06 131.80
N ARG A 112 -5.89 33.39 131.17
CA ARG A 112 -4.76 32.46 131.00
C ARG A 112 -3.86 32.46 132.23
N ASN A 113 -3.41 31.29 132.63
CA ASN A 113 -2.33 31.12 133.61
C ASN A 113 -1.01 31.51 132.96
N LYS A 114 -0.21 32.32 133.65
CA LYS A 114 1.11 32.73 133.15
C LYS A 114 2.17 32.62 134.23
N TYR A 115 3.38 32.30 133.78
CA TYR A 115 4.58 32.39 134.58
C TYR A 115 5.40 33.58 134.16
N LEU A 116 6.05 34.21 135.12
CA LEU A 116 7.01 35.28 134.90
C LEU A 116 8.30 34.91 135.63
N ILE A 117 9.44 35.03 134.97
CA ILE A 117 10.76 34.94 135.60
C ILE A 117 11.36 36.34 135.50
N ASN A 118 11.70 36.96 136.62
CA ASN A 118 12.16 38.35 136.71
C ASN A 118 11.25 39.33 135.94
N GLY A 119 9.93 39.11 135.96
CA GLY A 119 8.94 39.93 135.25
C GLY A 119 8.73 39.60 133.76
N VAL A 120 9.52 38.70 133.17
CA VAL A 120 9.38 38.29 131.75
C VAL A 120 8.52 37.03 131.63
N ASN A 121 7.56 37.04 130.70
CA ASN A 121 6.62 35.93 130.50
C ASN A 121 7.36 34.66 130.04
N ALA A 122 7.15 33.55 130.75
CA ALA A 122 7.80 32.27 130.50
C ALA A 122 6.77 31.15 130.29
N ASN A 123 7.09 30.20 129.42
CA ASN A 123 6.29 28.98 129.26
C ASN A 123 6.50 28.05 130.46
N ASN A 124 5.50 27.22 130.77
CA ASN A 124 5.59 26.25 131.88
C ASN A 124 6.81 25.32 131.74
N THR A 125 7.11 24.85 130.53
CA THR A 125 8.30 24.01 130.26
C THR A 125 9.60 24.74 130.61
N ARG A 126 9.70 26.03 130.32
CA ARG A 126 10.89 26.83 130.63
C ARG A 126 11.10 27.01 132.14
N VAL A 127 10.02 27.15 132.91
CA VAL A 127 10.05 27.22 134.37
C VAL A 127 10.39 25.85 134.99
N GLN A 128 9.85 24.77 134.42
CA GLN A 128 10.20 23.41 134.83
C GLN A 128 11.69 23.13 134.55
N ASP A 129 12.20 23.48 133.37
CA ASP A 129 13.61 23.35 133.02
C ASP A 129 14.51 24.18 133.95
N LEU A 130 14.07 25.39 134.34
CA LEU A 130 14.76 26.24 135.31
C LEU A 130 14.93 25.51 136.65
N PHE A 131 13.84 25.02 137.24
CA PHE A 131 13.90 24.31 138.52
C PHE A 131 14.66 22.98 138.41
N CYS A 132 14.50 22.23 137.31
CA CYS A 132 15.28 21.03 137.05
C CYS A 132 16.79 21.31 136.99
N SER A 133 17.22 22.44 136.41
CA SER A 133 18.65 22.79 136.31
C SER A 133 19.33 23.03 137.65
N VAL A 134 18.56 23.42 138.68
CA VAL A 134 19.04 23.59 140.07
C VAL A 134 18.75 22.36 140.95
N GLY A 135 18.38 21.22 140.34
CA GLY A 135 18.09 19.97 141.04
C GLY A 135 16.73 19.92 141.74
N LEU A 136 15.83 20.87 141.45
CA LEU A 136 14.47 20.92 141.99
C LEU A 136 13.47 20.43 140.94
N ASN A 137 13.17 19.13 140.92
CA ASN A 137 12.07 18.66 140.06
C ASN A 137 10.72 18.76 140.78
N VAL A 138 9.88 19.61 140.23
CA VAL A 138 8.52 19.94 140.67
C VAL A 138 7.62 18.72 140.79
N ASN A 139 7.82 17.69 139.95
CA ASN A 139 6.93 16.53 139.90
C ASN A 139 7.40 15.35 140.76
N ASN A 140 8.53 15.47 141.48
CA ASN A 140 9.11 14.38 142.25
C ASN A 140 8.98 14.56 143.78
N PRO A 141 8.69 13.48 144.54
CA PRO A 141 8.54 13.48 145.98
C PRO A 141 9.79 13.79 146.83
N HIS A 142 11.01 13.88 146.27
CA HIS A 142 12.23 14.08 147.07
C HIS A 142 12.29 15.44 147.79
N PHE A 143 11.73 16.51 147.18
CA PHE A 143 11.80 17.85 147.77
C PHE A 143 10.55 18.20 148.60
N LEU A 144 9.42 17.53 148.37
CA LEU A 144 8.12 17.86 148.96
C LEU A 144 7.39 16.64 149.50
N ILE A 145 7.31 16.55 150.83
CA ILE A 145 6.61 15.47 151.53
C ILE A 145 5.26 15.99 152.02
N MET A 146 4.20 15.64 151.29
CA MET A 146 2.82 15.91 151.68
C MET A 146 2.23 14.79 152.55
N GLN A 147 1.16 15.12 153.29
CA GLN A 147 0.41 14.14 154.09
C GLN A 147 -0.05 12.95 153.21
N GLY A 148 0.20 11.72 153.68
CA GLY A 148 -0.15 10.49 152.96
C GLY A 148 0.76 10.11 151.79
N ARG A 149 1.81 10.89 151.48
CA ARG A 149 2.73 10.57 150.37
C ARG A 149 3.73 9.46 150.72
N ILE A 150 4.09 9.30 152.00
CA ILE A 150 5.05 8.29 152.47
C ILE A 150 4.60 6.85 152.16
N THR A 151 3.32 6.55 152.31
CA THR A 151 2.74 5.22 152.00
C THR A 151 2.73 4.93 150.50
N LYS A 152 2.70 5.96 149.65
CA LYS A 152 2.79 5.80 148.19
C LYS A 152 4.21 5.48 147.73
N VAL A 153 5.23 6.08 148.36
CA VAL A 153 6.64 5.77 148.06
C VAL A 153 6.96 4.32 148.39
N LEU A 154 6.40 3.79 149.48
CA LEU A 154 6.56 2.38 149.87
C LEU A 154 5.95 1.37 148.87
N ASN A 155 5.00 1.80 148.02
CA ASN A 155 4.23 0.93 147.12
C ASN A 155 4.47 1.20 145.62
N MET A 156 5.62 1.79 145.26
CA MET A 156 5.92 2.12 143.85
C MET A 156 6.28 0.90 143.00
N LYS A 157 5.92 0.93 141.71
CA LYS A 157 6.28 -0.14 140.75
C LYS A 157 7.75 -0.02 140.30
N PRO A 158 8.42 -1.11 139.87
CA PRO A 158 9.83 -1.06 139.44
C PRO A 158 10.17 0.01 138.39
N PRO A 159 9.37 0.27 137.34
CA PRO A 159 9.64 1.36 136.40
C PRO A 159 9.51 2.77 137.01
N GLU A 160 8.65 2.92 138.02
CA GLU A 160 8.48 4.18 138.75
C GLU A 160 9.65 4.41 139.70
N ILE A 161 10.16 3.33 140.32
CA ILE A 161 11.40 3.35 141.11
C ILE A 161 12.60 3.67 140.22
N LEU A 162 12.70 3.05 139.04
CA LEU A 162 13.75 3.35 138.07
C LEU A 162 13.67 4.83 137.62
N ALA A 163 12.48 5.31 137.29
CA ALA A 163 12.30 6.72 136.94
C ALA A 163 12.71 7.65 138.08
N MET A 164 12.44 7.29 139.35
CA MET A 164 12.91 8.02 140.53
C MET A 164 14.45 8.01 140.64
N ILE A 165 15.10 6.88 140.40
CA ILE A 165 16.57 6.74 140.43
C ILE A 165 17.22 7.52 139.28
N GLU A 166 16.72 7.38 138.06
CA GLU A 166 17.19 8.11 136.87
C GLU A 166 17.08 9.63 137.06
N GLU A 167 16.06 10.06 137.80
CA GLU A 167 15.84 11.45 138.11
C GLU A 167 16.77 11.96 139.21
N ALA A 168 16.99 11.16 140.27
CA ALA A 168 18.00 11.45 141.29
C ALA A 168 19.42 11.48 140.70
N ALA A 169 19.70 10.64 139.70
CA ALA A 169 20.94 10.65 138.93
C ALA A 169 21.00 11.75 137.85
N GLY A 170 19.90 12.48 137.61
CA GLY A 170 19.81 13.55 136.61
C GLY A 170 19.77 13.08 135.15
N THR A 171 19.73 11.78 134.86
CA THR A 171 19.79 11.21 133.51
C THR A 171 18.44 11.20 132.78
N ARG A 172 17.33 11.35 133.51
CA ARG A 172 15.96 11.29 132.96
C ARG A 172 15.70 12.28 131.83
N MET A 173 16.17 13.53 131.94
CA MET A 173 15.96 14.55 130.91
C MET A 173 16.63 14.17 129.58
N TYR A 174 17.80 13.54 129.64
CA TYR A 174 18.52 13.07 128.45
C TYR A 174 17.75 11.96 127.74
N GLU A 175 17.31 10.93 128.48
CA GLU A 175 16.54 9.82 127.88
C GLU A 175 15.21 10.27 127.28
N CYS A 176 14.48 11.18 127.94
CA CYS A 176 13.26 11.75 127.37
C CYS A 176 13.52 12.51 126.06
N LYS A 177 14.59 13.33 126.01
CA LYS A 177 14.97 14.05 124.78
C LYS A 177 15.43 13.10 123.67
N LYS A 178 16.22 12.08 123.99
CA LYS A 178 16.68 11.05 123.05
C LYS A 178 15.50 10.30 122.42
N ILE A 179 14.56 9.81 123.22
CA ILE A 179 13.36 9.10 122.73
C ILE A 179 12.52 10.03 121.83
N SER A 180 12.36 11.30 122.21
CA SER A 180 11.62 12.26 121.38
C SER A 180 12.31 12.56 120.04
N ALA A 181 13.65 12.66 120.04
CA ALA A 181 14.42 12.86 118.83
C ALA A 181 14.33 11.63 117.91
N GLN A 182 14.49 10.43 118.47
CA GLN A 182 14.41 9.18 117.74
C GLN A 182 13.03 8.98 117.07
N LYS A 183 11.94 9.23 117.79
CA LYS A 183 10.58 9.21 117.21
C LYS A 183 10.40 10.21 116.08
N THR A 184 11.06 11.37 116.17
CA THR A 184 11.02 12.38 115.10
C THR A 184 11.77 11.90 113.86
N ILE A 185 12.96 11.32 114.04
CA ILE A 185 13.78 10.75 112.96
C ILE A 185 13.01 9.64 112.24
N GLU A 186 12.48 8.66 112.97
CA GLU A 186 11.72 7.54 112.40
C GLU A 186 10.53 8.02 111.56
N LYS A 187 9.78 9.03 112.03
CA LYS A 187 8.69 9.62 111.25
C LYS A 187 9.16 10.29 109.96
N LYS A 188 10.33 10.94 109.99
CA LYS A 188 10.91 11.62 108.82
C LYS A 188 11.45 10.61 107.81
N GLU A 189 12.13 9.57 108.28
CA GLU A 189 12.62 8.48 107.44
C GLU A 189 11.48 7.72 106.76
N ALA A 190 10.40 7.42 107.48
CA ALA A 190 9.22 6.80 106.88
C ALA A 190 8.64 7.66 105.75
N LYS A 191 8.57 8.98 105.95
CA LYS A 191 8.08 9.90 104.93
C LYS A 191 9.03 10.05 103.74
N LEU A 192 10.34 10.01 103.97
CA LEU A 192 11.33 9.99 102.89
C LEU A 192 11.20 8.73 102.04
N LYS A 193 11.01 7.56 102.68
CA LYS A 193 10.76 6.30 101.97
C LYS A 193 9.51 6.38 101.09
N GLU A 194 8.41 6.91 101.61
CA GLU A 194 7.17 7.12 100.85
C GLU A 194 7.40 8.00 99.61
N ILE A 195 8.11 9.12 99.77
CA ILE A 195 8.47 10.01 98.65
C ILE A 195 9.32 9.29 97.62
N GLN A 196 10.29 8.48 98.08
CA GLN A 196 11.17 7.73 97.18
C GLN A 196 10.41 6.64 96.42
N THR A 197 9.47 5.95 97.07
CA THR A 197 8.57 5.01 96.40
C THR A 197 7.76 5.69 95.29
N ILE A 198 7.18 6.87 95.54
CA ILE A 198 6.45 7.62 94.50
C ILE A 198 7.38 8.02 93.34
N LEU A 199 8.60 8.44 93.65
CA LEU A 199 9.58 8.81 92.62
C LEU A 199 9.96 7.61 91.74
N ASP A 200 10.17 6.45 92.35
CA ASP A 200 10.64 5.25 91.67
C ASP A 200 9.51 4.50 90.93
N GLU A 201 8.29 4.46 91.49
CA GLU A 201 7.16 3.71 90.93
C GLU A 201 6.30 4.54 89.97
N GLU A 202 6.13 5.85 90.20
CA GLU A 202 5.26 6.68 89.35
C GLU A 202 6.06 7.57 88.40
N ILE A 203 7.00 8.36 88.92
CA ILE A 203 7.67 9.40 88.14
C ILE A 203 8.70 8.79 87.17
N THR A 204 9.52 7.87 87.64
CA THR A 204 10.60 7.27 86.84
C THR A 204 10.09 6.49 85.63
N PRO A 205 9.06 5.60 85.75
CA PRO A 205 8.52 4.88 84.61
C PRO A 205 7.82 5.81 83.62
N THR A 206 7.11 6.83 84.12
CA THR A 206 6.50 7.86 83.25
C THR A 206 7.56 8.61 82.45
N MET A 207 8.69 8.97 83.09
CA MET A 207 9.82 9.62 82.44
C MET A 207 10.48 8.71 81.40
N GLN A 208 10.64 7.41 81.69
CA GLN A 208 11.16 6.43 80.73
C GLN A 208 10.25 6.28 79.52
N LYS A 209 8.95 6.12 79.75
CA LYS A 209 7.95 6.06 78.68
C LYS A 209 7.99 7.31 77.78
N LEU A 210 8.04 8.50 78.37
CA LEU A 210 8.17 9.75 77.61
C LEU A 210 9.48 9.83 76.80
N LYS A 211 10.58 9.26 77.31
CA LYS A 211 11.85 9.16 76.55
C LYS A 211 11.72 8.19 75.37
N GLU A 212 11.07 7.05 75.56
CA GLU A 212 10.81 6.07 74.50
C GLU A 212 9.89 6.64 73.41
N GLU A 213 8.81 7.32 73.81
CA GLU A 213 7.90 8.02 72.91
C GLU A 213 8.62 9.13 72.13
N ARG A 214 9.47 9.92 72.80
CA ARG A 214 10.31 10.92 72.13
C ARG A 214 11.28 10.27 71.14
N SER A 215 11.93 9.16 71.51
CA SER A 215 12.85 8.45 70.61
C SER A 215 12.12 7.95 69.37
N SER A 216 10.97 7.30 69.56
CA SER A 216 10.11 6.82 68.48
C SER A 216 9.62 7.97 67.58
N TYR A 217 9.28 9.12 68.17
CA TYR A 217 8.88 10.30 67.42
C TYR A 217 10.03 10.90 66.59
N LEU A 218 11.26 10.92 67.13
CA LEU A 218 12.44 11.38 66.39
C LEU A 218 12.77 10.44 65.22
N GLU A 219 12.63 9.13 65.41
CA GLU A 219 12.76 8.16 64.32
C GLU A 219 11.68 8.35 63.25
N TYR A 220 10.43 8.52 63.67
CA TYR A 220 9.32 8.86 62.77
C TYR A 220 9.60 10.13 61.99
N GLN A 221 10.09 11.19 62.64
CA GLN A 221 10.44 12.45 61.98
C GLN A 221 11.57 12.26 60.96
N LYS A 222 12.59 11.43 61.29
CA LYS A 222 13.66 11.08 60.36
C LYS A 222 13.12 10.32 59.14
N LEU A 223 12.27 9.32 59.36
CA LEU A 223 11.59 8.57 58.30
C LEU A 223 10.73 9.48 57.42
N MET A 224 9.98 10.40 58.01
CA MET A 224 9.17 11.36 57.26
C MET A 224 10.02 12.30 56.40
N ARG A 225 11.16 12.76 56.90
CA ARG A 225 12.12 13.54 56.08
C ARG A 225 12.68 12.71 54.92
N GLU A 226 12.99 11.44 55.16
CA GLU A 226 13.47 10.54 54.11
C GLU A 226 12.39 10.29 53.05
N ILE A 227 11.15 10.02 53.48
CA ILE A 227 9.99 9.86 52.58
C ILE A 227 9.77 11.14 51.77
N GLU A 228 9.84 12.32 52.40
CA GLU A 228 9.70 13.60 51.69
C GLU A 228 10.82 13.79 50.66
N HIS A 229 12.07 13.45 51.02
CA HIS A 229 13.20 13.52 50.11
C HIS A 229 13.03 12.57 48.91
N LEU A 230 12.67 11.30 49.16
CA LEU A 230 12.41 10.32 48.13
C LEU A 230 11.21 10.69 47.26
N SER A 231 10.16 11.28 47.86
CA SER A 231 8.99 11.77 47.13
C SER A 231 9.36 12.91 46.18
N ARG A 232 10.20 13.86 46.64
CA ARG A 232 10.73 14.92 45.78
C ARG A 232 11.58 14.35 44.64
N LEU A 233 12.41 13.36 44.92
CA LEU A 233 13.21 12.68 43.90
C LEU A 233 12.34 11.95 42.88
N TYR A 234 11.29 11.27 43.33
CA TYR A 234 10.31 10.61 42.48
C TYR A 234 9.55 11.61 41.60
N VAL A 235 9.13 12.75 42.15
CA VAL A 235 8.50 13.83 41.38
C VAL A 235 9.47 14.41 40.35
N ALA A 236 10.75 14.61 40.71
CA ALA A 236 11.77 15.06 39.77
C ALA A 236 11.99 14.05 38.65
N TRP A 237 12.03 12.75 38.97
CA TRP A 237 12.13 11.68 37.98
C TRP A 237 10.91 11.67 37.04
N LEU A 238 9.69 11.77 37.57
CA LEU A 238 8.47 11.88 36.77
C LEU A 238 8.51 13.10 35.83
N PHE A 239 9.02 14.24 36.32
CA PHE A 239 9.20 15.43 35.50
C PHE A 239 10.16 15.18 34.34
N VAL A 240 11.31 14.56 34.59
CA VAL A 240 12.29 14.20 33.54
C VAL A 240 11.66 13.24 32.53
N CYS A 241 10.95 12.20 32.98
CA CYS A 241 10.25 11.29 32.07
C CYS A 241 9.18 12.00 31.24
N ALA A 242 8.43 12.95 31.82
CA ALA A 242 7.46 13.75 31.09
C ALA A 242 8.14 14.67 30.05
N GLU A 243 9.31 15.22 30.38
CA GLU A 243 10.10 16.06 29.48
C GLU A 243 10.68 15.24 28.32
N GLU A 244 11.24 14.05 28.58
CA GLU A 244 11.66 13.12 27.53
C GLU A 244 10.49 12.70 26.63
N THR A 245 9.32 12.42 27.23
CA THR A 245 8.11 12.06 26.48
C THR A 245 7.67 13.22 25.60
N LYS A 246 7.68 14.45 26.12
CA LYS A 246 7.39 15.67 25.35
C LYS A 246 8.35 15.84 24.18
N VAL A 247 9.65 15.61 24.38
CA VAL A 247 10.66 15.70 23.30
C VAL A 247 10.38 14.65 22.23
N LYS A 248 10.17 13.38 22.61
CA LYS A 248 9.83 12.30 21.67
C LYS A 248 8.55 12.61 20.90
N SER A 249 7.49 13.04 21.58
CA SER A 249 6.24 13.43 20.92
C SER A 249 6.41 14.63 19.98
N ALA A 250 7.32 15.57 20.29
CA ALA A 250 7.64 16.68 19.40
C ALA A 250 8.42 16.21 18.15
N GLU A 251 9.32 15.24 18.29
CA GLU A 251 10.02 14.60 17.18
C GLU A 251 9.04 13.83 16.28
N ASP A 252 8.14 13.04 16.88
CA ASP A 252 7.09 12.31 16.15
C ASP A 252 6.13 13.25 15.42
N LEU A 253 5.71 14.34 16.08
CA LEU A 253 4.91 15.39 15.45
C LEU A 253 5.63 16.03 14.26
N LYS A 254 6.93 16.29 14.39
CA LYS A 254 7.72 16.87 13.31
C LYS A 254 7.85 15.89 12.14
N ALA A 255 8.13 14.60 12.41
CA ALA A 255 8.18 13.57 11.38
C ALA A 255 6.82 13.41 10.67
N MET A 256 5.72 13.47 11.41
CA MET A 256 4.37 13.42 10.85
C MET A 256 4.06 14.68 10.02
N GLN A 257 4.49 15.86 10.47
CA GLN A 257 4.35 17.10 9.70
C GLN A 257 5.16 17.06 8.40
N ASP A 258 6.41 16.58 8.45
CA ASP A 258 7.25 16.40 7.27
C ASP A 258 6.59 15.42 6.28
N SER A 259 6.03 14.31 6.79
CA SER A 259 5.26 13.35 5.97
C SER A 259 4.02 13.97 5.33
N ILE A 260 3.27 14.81 6.07
CA ILE A 260 2.13 15.56 5.53
C ILE A 260 2.59 16.49 4.41
N THR A 261 3.71 17.22 4.59
CA THR A 261 4.22 18.12 3.53
C THR A 261 4.67 17.34 2.29
N GLN A 262 5.29 16.17 2.45
CA GLN A 262 5.63 15.29 1.33
C GLN A 262 4.38 14.77 0.62
N LEU A 263 3.36 14.34 1.37
CA LEU A 263 2.09 13.90 0.79
C LEU A 263 1.38 15.03 0.05
N GLN A 264 1.38 16.26 0.58
CA GLN A 264 0.83 17.43 -0.09
C GLN A 264 1.61 17.75 -1.38
N ALA A 265 2.94 17.68 -1.36
CA ALA A 265 3.75 17.83 -2.56
C ALA A 265 3.44 16.76 -3.61
N ASN A 266 3.28 15.50 -3.19
CA ASN A 266 2.89 14.39 -4.07
C ASN A 266 1.46 14.57 -4.61
N MET A 267 0.52 15.08 -3.81
CA MET A 267 -0.83 15.41 -4.26
C MET A 267 -0.80 16.50 -5.34
N ALA A 268 -0.03 17.56 -5.13
CA ALA A 268 0.13 18.64 -6.13
C ALA A 268 0.78 18.12 -7.42
N ASP A 269 1.81 17.26 -7.31
CA ASP A 269 2.46 16.64 -8.47
C ASP A 269 1.50 15.70 -9.23
N ASN A 270 0.66 14.95 -8.49
CA ASN A 270 -0.39 14.13 -9.08
C ASN A 270 -1.50 14.98 -9.72
N GLU A 271 -1.91 16.09 -9.13
CA GLU A 271 -2.86 17.02 -9.75
C GLU A 271 -2.30 17.61 -11.05
N ASN A 272 -1.02 17.99 -11.07
CA ASN A 272 -0.35 18.43 -12.29
C ASN A 272 -0.34 17.34 -13.36
N LYS A 273 -0.02 16.09 -12.99
CA LYS A 273 -0.09 14.94 -13.90
C LYS A 273 -1.49 14.68 -14.42
N VAL A 274 -2.51 14.81 -13.56
CA VAL A 274 -3.92 14.67 -13.97
C VAL A 274 -4.29 15.77 -14.96
N GLN A 275 -3.87 17.02 -14.72
CA GLN A 275 -4.08 18.10 -15.68
C GLN A 275 -3.38 17.84 -17.02
N GLU A 276 -2.12 17.42 -16.98
CA GLU A 276 -1.35 17.09 -18.19
C GLU A 276 -1.99 15.94 -18.97
N LEU A 277 -2.36 14.85 -18.30
CA LEU A 277 -3.06 13.72 -18.91
C LEU A 277 -4.43 14.12 -19.45
N SER A 278 -5.17 15.00 -18.75
CA SER A 278 -6.46 15.49 -19.24
C SER A 278 -6.31 16.33 -20.51
N ALA A 279 -5.25 17.14 -20.60
CA ALA A 279 -4.91 17.90 -21.81
C ALA A 279 -4.53 16.96 -22.96
N GLN A 280 -3.71 15.94 -22.68
CA GLN A 280 -3.36 14.91 -23.65
C GLN A 280 -4.59 14.13 -24.13
N ILE A 281 -5.53 13.79 -23.23
CA ILE A 281 -6.79 13.14 -23.58
C ILE A 281 -7.64 14.04 -24.48
N GLN A 282 -7.75 15.34 -24.17
CA GLN A 282 -8.47 16.28 -25.03
C GLN A 282 -7.82 16.40 -26.41
N GLU A 283 -6.49 16.43 -26.48
CA GLU A 283 -5.77 16.49 -27.75
C GLU A 283 -5.96 15.21 -28.57
N LEU A 284 -5.90 14.05 -27.92
CA LEU A 284 -6.16 12.75 -28.53
C LEU A 284 -7.62 12.61 -28.98
N GLN A 285 -8.58 13.10 -28.20
CA GLN A 285 -9.99 13.15 -28.59
C GLN A 285 -10.20 14.05 -29.80
N LYS A 286 -9.53 15.21 -29.86
CA LYS A 286 -9.59 16.11 -31.00
C LYS A 286 -8.97 15.50 -32.26
N LYS A 287 -7.82 14.82 -32.13
CA LYS A 287 -7.20 14.05 -33.22
C LYS A 287 -8.10 12.92 -33.68
N ARG A 288 -8.65 12.14 -32.75
CA ARG A 288 -9.62 11.08 -33.04
C ARG A 288 -10.83 11.65 -33.77
N ASP A 289 -11.44 12.73 -33.31
CA ASP A 289 -12.65 13.28 -33.95
C ASP A 289 -12.35 13.87 -35.34
N GLN A 290 -11.15 14.39 -35.56
CA GLN A 290 -10.69 14.84 -36.88
C GLN A 290 -10.42 13.67 -37.84
N GLU A 291 -9.68 12.66 -37.40
CA GLU A 291 -9.32 11.49 -38.21
C GLU A 291 -10.53 10.58 -38.42
N VAL A 292 -11.21 10.19 -37.34
CA VAL A 292 -12.37 9.30 -37.38
C VAL A 292 -13.57 10.02 -38.00
N GLY A 293 -13.87 11.27 -37.64
CA GLY A 293 -15.02 11.98 -38.20
C GLY A 293 -14.89 12.31 -39.69
N GLY A 294 -13.68 12.63 -40.16
CA GLY A 294 -13.40 12.86 -41.59
C GLY A 294 -13.36 11.56 -42.40
N VAL A 295 -12.70 10.52 -41.86
CA VAL A 295 -12.56 9.22 -42.55
C VAL A 295 -13.87 8.44 -42.54
N LEU A 296 -14.66 8.45 -41.44
CA LEU A 296 -15.98 7.80 -41.42
C LEU A 296 -16.95 8.44 -42.41
N LYS A 297 -17.00 9.78 -42.49
CA LYS A 297 -17.88 10.44 -43.47
C LYS A 297 -17.50 10.08 -44.90
N GLY A 298 -16.21 10.05 -45.22
CA GLY A 298 -15.73 9.60 -46.53
C GLY A 298 -16.08 8.13 -46.79
N LEU A 299 -15.93 7.25 -45.79
CA LEU A 299 -16.30 5.84 -45.90
C LEU A 299 -17.81 5.63 -46.04
N GLU A 300 -18.65 6.36 -45.30
CA GLU A 300 -20.11 6.30 -45.41
C GLU A 300 -20.59 6.76 -46.79
N GLU A 301 -20.01 7.84 -47.33
CA GLU A 301 -20.30 8.31 -48.69
C GLU A 301 -19.91 7.28 -49.76
N THR A 302 -18.70 6.70 -49.65
CA THR A 302 -18.26 5.64 -50.58
C THR A 302 -19.11 4.38 -50.47
N LEU A 303 -19.49 3.96 -49.25
CA LEU A 303 -20.34 2.80 -49.01
C LEU A 303 -21.75 3.02 -49.58
N SER A 304 -22.30 4.23 -49.44
CA SER A 304 -23.59 4.60 -50.04
C SER A 304 -23.56 4.57 -51.57
N GLU A 305 -22.49 5.07 -52.20
CA GLU A 305 -22.35 5.02 -53.65
C GLU A 305 -22.17 3.58 -54.16
N VAL A 306 -21.37 2.76 -53.46
CA VAL A 306 -21.21 1.33 -53.79
C VAL A 306 -22.54 0.58 -53.65
N GLN A 307 -23.31 0.81 -52.58
CA GLN A 307 -24.64 0.21 -52.43
C GLN A 307 -25.61 0.64 -53.54
N ARG A 308 -25.53 1.89 -54.01
CA ARG A 308 -26.36 2.38 -55.12
C ARG A 308 -25.98 1.72 -56.44
N VAL A 309 -24.69 1.51 -56.68
CA VAL A 309 -24.19 0.80 -57.86
C VAL A 309 -24.60 -0.68 -57.82
N ASP A 310 -24.47 -1.33 -56.66
CA ASP A 310 -24.84 -2.73 -56.47
C ASP A 310 -26.35 -2.95 -56.65
N ALA A 311 -27.20 -2.08 -56.09
CA ALA A 311 -28.65 -2.14 -56.29
C ALA A 311 -29.05 -1.95 -57.77
N LYS A 312 -28.36 -1.09 -58.52
CA LYS A 312 -28.55 -0.92 -59.97
C LYS A 312 -28.11 -2.16 -60.75
N ALA A 313 -26.97 -2.75 -60.40
CA ALA A 313 -26.47 -3.97 -61.02
C ALA A 313 -27.41 -5.15 -60.77
N GLN A 314 -27.88 -5.31 -59.53
CA GLN A 314 -28.82 -6.36 -59.14
C GLN A 314 -30.15 -6.23 -59.89
N SER A 315 -30.70 -5.01 -59.96
CA SER A 315 -31.92 -4.73 -60.74
C SER A 315 -31.75 -5.05 -62.22
N ALA A 316 -30.58 -4.73 -62.81
CA ALA A 316 -30.27 -5.06 -64.20
C ALA A 316 -30.15 -6.57 -64.44
N VAL A 317 -29.54 -7.30 -63.50
CA VAL A 317 -29.45 -8.78 -63.54
C VAL A 317 -30.83 -9.40 -63.46
N ASP A 318 -31.69 -8.93 -62.57
CA ASP A 318 -33.05 -9.46 -62.41
C ASP A 318 -33.92 -9.18 -63.64
N MET A 319 -33.83 -7.99 -64.24
CA MET A 319 -34.44 -7.69 -65.55
C MET A 319 -33.95 -8.64 -66.66
N LYS A 320 -32.63 -8.91 -66.72
CA LYS A 320 -32.07 -9.82 -67.73
C LYS A 320 -32.50 -11.26 -67.51
N LYS A 321 -32.61 -11.72 -66.26
CA LYS A 321 -33.17 -13.05 -65.93
C LYS A 321 -34.64 -13.16 -66.33
N GLN A 322 -35.44 -12.14 -66.06
CA GLN A 322 -36.85 -12.12 -66.46
C GLN A 322 -37.01 -12.16 -67.99
N ASN A 323 -36.23 -11.34 -68.72
CA ASN A 323 -36.23 -11.36 -70.18
C ASN A 323 -35.80 -12.72 -70.75
N LEU A 324 -34.80 -13.37 -70.14
CA LEU A 324 -34.36 -14.71 -70.55
C LEU A 324 -35.45 -15.76 -70.30
N ALA A 325 -36.19 -15.65 -69.18
CA ALA A 325 -37.32 -16.53 -68.88
C ALA A 325 -38.48 -16.35 -69.88
N GLU A 326 -38.78 -15.12 -70.28
CA GLU A 326 -39.78 -14.84 -71.32
C GLU A 326 -39.36 -15.36 -72.69
N GLU A 327 -38.12 -15.12 -73.12
CA GLU A 327 -37.63 -15.62 -74.42
C GLU A 327 -37.54 -17.14 -74.46
N THR A 328 -37.19 -17.79 -73.34
CA THR A 328 -37.24 -19.26 -73.26
C THR A 328 -38.66 -19.81 -73.30
N LYS A 329 -39.65 -19.09 -72.75
CA LYS A 329 -41.07 -19.44 -72.87
C LYS A 329 -41.57 -19.29 -74.30
N LYS A 330 -41.28 -18.17 -74.97
CA LYS A 330 -41.61 -17.94 -76.39
C LYS A 330 -40.99 -19.00 -77.28
N ARG A 331 -39.71 -19.37 -77.05
CA ARG A 331 -39.05 -20.46 -77.78
C ARG A 331 -39.79 -21.79 -77.64
N LYS A 332 -40.26 -22.13 -76.43
CA LYS A 332 -41.03 -23.37 -76.20
C LYS A 332 -42.39 -23.34 -76.92
N GLU A 333 -43.06 -22.20 -76.94
CA GLU A 333 -44.34 -22.02 -77.66
C GLU A 333 -44.15 -22.12 -79.18
N LEU A 334 -43.11 -21.49 -79.74
CA LEU A 334 -42.75 -21.60 -81.16
C LEU A 334 -42.44 -23.04 -81.57
N VAL A 335 -41.67 -23.77 -80.75
CA VAL A 335 -41.37 -25.19 -81.02
C VAL A 335 -42.64 -26.06 -81.01
N LYS A 336 -43.61 -25.76 -80.14
CA LYS A 336 -44.92 -26.43 -80.15
C LYS A 336 -45.71 -26.12 -81.42
N SER A 337 -45.80 -24.84 -81.80
CA SER A 337 -46.48 -24.44 -83.05
C SER A 337 -45.85 -25.10 -84.27
N MET A 338 -44.52 -25.12 -84.39
CA MET A 338 -43.84 -25.79 -85.50
C MET A 338 -44.15 -27.29 -85.57
N ALA A 339 -44.32 -27.96 -84.42
CA ALA A 339 -44.69 -29.37 -84.38
C ALA A 339 -46.15 -29.59 -84.81
N GLU A 340 -47.07 -28.70 -84.42
CA GLU A 340 -48.47 -28.72 -84.85
C GLU A 340 -48.59 -28.42 -86.35
N ASP A 341 -47.90 -27.39 -86.86
CA ASP A 341 -47.87 -27.04 -88.28
C ASP A 341 -47.34 -28.19 -89.13
N LYS A 342 -46.29 -28.88 -88.67
CA LYS A 342 -45.76 -30.08 -89.36
C LYS A 342 -46.78 -31.22 -89.41
N LYS A 343 -47.58 -31.39 -88.36
CA LYS A 343 -48.67 -32.39 -88.32
C LYS A 343 -49.81 -32.00 -89.27
N ILE A 344 -50.17 -30.72 -89.33
CA ILE A 344 -51.21 -30.20 -90.23
C ILE A 344 -50.77 -30.36 -91.70
N LEU A 345 -49.50 -30.06 -92.01
CA LEU A 345 -48.93 -30.26 -93.35
C LEU A 345 -49.07 -31.71 -93.82
N GLY A 346 -48.73 -32.69 -92.97
CA GLY A 346 -48.89 -34.11 -93.30
C GLY A 346 -50.35 -34.52 -93.56
N VAL A 347 -51.31 -33.93 -92.82
CA VAL A 347 -52.74 -34.16 -93.08
C VAL A 347 -53.16 -33.55 -94.42
N LYS A 348 -52.68 -32.35 -94.74
CA LYS A 348 -53.00 -31.66 -96.00
C LYS A 348 -52.38 -32.34 -97.22
N GLU A 349 -51.16 -32.85 -97.13
CA GLU A 349 -50.53 -33.66 -98.19
C GLU A 349 -51.35 -34.93 -98.49
N ALA A 350 -51.86 -35.61 -97.45
CA ALA A 350 -52.74 -36.76 -97.62
C ALA A 350 -54.10 -36.40 -98.25
N GLU A 351 -54.68 -35.24 -97.93
CA GLU A 351 -55.89 -34.73 -98.58
C GLU A 351 -55.64 -34.41 -100.06
N VAL A 352 -54.52 -33.75 -100.39
CA VAL A 352 -54.15 -33.43 -101.78
C VAL A 352 -53.98 -34.70 -102.61
N SER A 353 -53.35 -35.74 -102.06
CA SER A 353 -53.23 -37.03 -102.73
C SER A 353 -54.60 -37.66 -103.05
N LYS A 354 -55.55 -37.63 -102.10
CA LYS A 354 -56.91 -38.14 -102.32
C LYS A 354 -57.69 -37.32 -103.35
N VAL A 355 -57.50 -36.00 -103.37
CA VAL A 355 -58.15 -35.13 -104.35
C VAL A 355 -57.56 -35.37 -105.75
N ALA A 356 -56.24 -35.55 -105.86
CA ALA A 356 -55.59 -35.86 -107.14
C ALA A 356 -56.10 -37.19 -107.74
N GLU A 357 -56.25 -38.24 -106.93
CA GLU A 357 -56.86 -39.51 -107.36
C GLU A 357 -58.30 -39.32 -107.87
N LYS A 358 -59.13 -38.54 -107.15
CA LYS A 358 -60.50 -38.23 -107.59
C LYS A 358 -60.54 -37.42 -108.87
N LEU A 359 -59.61 -36.47 -109.06
CA LEU A 359 -59.55 -35.62 -110.23
C LEU A 359 -59.14 -36.43 -111.46
N SER A 360 -58.20 -37.37 -111.32
CA SER A 360 -57.85 -38.33 -112.38
C SER A 360 -59.06 -39.19 -112.80
N ALA A 361 -59.84 -39.69 -111.83
CA ALA A 361 -61.03 -40.48 -112.12
C ALA A 361 -62.12 -39.68 -112.87
N LEU A 362 -62.38 -38.43 -112.44
CA LEU A 362 -63.31 -37.51 -113.12
C LEU A 362 -62.85 -37.15 -114.54
N GLN A 363 -61.53 -37.06 -114.76
CA GLN A 363 -60.97 -36.72 -116.06
C GLN A 363 -61.13 -37.88 -117.08
N GLU A 364 -61.03 -39.13 -116.63
CA GLU A 364 -61.37 -40.31 -117.44
C GLU A 364 -62.87 -40.38 -117.76
N GLU A 365 -63.73 -40.02 -116.81
CA GLU A 365 -65.19 -39.99 -117.01
C GLU A 365 -65.59 -38.90 -118.03
N GLY A 366 -65.03 -37.70 -117.92
CA GLY A 366 -65.29 -36.61 -118.86
C GLY A 366 -64.83 -36.90 -120.31
N GLN A 367 -63.76 -37.68 -120.50
CA GLN A 367 -63.35 -38.11 -121.85
C GLN A 367 -64.36 -39.09 -122.49
N LYS A 368 -64.97 -39.98 -121.69
CA LYS A 368 -66.01 -40.89 -122.17
C LYS A 368 -67.28 -40.14 -122.56
N ASP A 369 -67.69 -39.15 -121.76
CA ASP A 369 -68.89 -38.34 -122.03
C ASP A 369 -68.72 -37.46 -123.28
N SER A 370 -67.53 -36.89 -123.50
CA SER A 370 -67.25 -36.11 -124.71
C SER A 370 -67.37 -36.96 -125.99
N ALA A 371 -66.86 -38.19 -125.97
CA ALA A 371 -66.99 -39.11 -127.10
C ALA A 371 -68.46 -39.51 -127.36
N ALA A 372 -69.25 -39.69 -126.30
CA ALA A 372 -70.68 -39.97 -126.43
C ALA A 372 -71.47 -38.77 -127.02
N LEU A 373 -71.11 -37.54 -126.66
CA LEU A 373 -71.72 -36.32 -127.19
C LEU A 373 -71.46 -36.14 -128.70
N GLU A 374 -70.22 -36.38 -129.16
CA GLU A 374 -69.89 -36.32 -130.60
C GLU A 374 -70.70 -37.33 -131.41
N ALA A 375 -70.84 -38.57 -130.90
CA ALA A 375 -71.67 -39.58 -131.54
C ALA A 375 -73.15 -39.17 -131.62
N ALA A 376 -73.70 -38.58 -130.56
CA ALA A 376 -75.08 -38.08 -130.53
C ALA A 376 -75.31 -36.88 -131.47
N GLN A 377 -74.33 -35.97 -131.60
CA GLN A 377 -74.41 -34.83 -132.52
C GLN A 377 -74.41 -35.26 -134.00
N CYS A 378 -73.61 -36.28 -134.35
CA CYS A 378 -73.69 -36.90 -135.67
C CYS A 378 -75.08 -37.50 -135.94
N HIS A 379 -75.66 -38.19 -134.95
CA HIS A 379 -76.98 -38.80 -135.08
C HIS A 379 -78.12 -37.77 -135.20
N PHE A 380 -78.04 -36.65 -134.47
CA PHE A 380 -79.03 -35.57 -134.53
C PHE A 380 -79.01 -34.83 -135.87
N LYS A 381 -77.80 -34.56 -136.41
CA LYS A 381 -77.66 -33.94 -137.74
C LYS A 381 -78.22 -34.81 -138.86
N ALA A 382 -78.15 -36.14 -138.73
CA ALA A 382 -78.74 -37.08 -139.68
C ALA A 382 -80.29 -37.09 -139.65
N VAL A 383 -80.92 -36.80 -138.51
CA VAL A 383 -82.39 -36.87 -138.33
C VAL A 383 -83.07 -35.52 -138.60
N SER A 384 -82.38 -34.38 -138.40
CA SER A 384 -82.97 -33.04 -138.50
C SER A 384 -83.12 -32.48 -139.94
N ALA A 385 -82.58 -33.13 -140.97
CA ALA A 385 -82.46 -32.56 -142.32
C ALA A 385 -83.30 -33.29 -143.40
N GLY A 386 -84.40 -33.95 -143.03
CA GLY A 386 -85.21 -34.82 -143.89
C GLY A 386 -85.41 -34.37 -145.35
N LEU A 387 -84.63 -34.98 -146.25
CA LEU A 387 -84.89 -35.19 -147.69
C LEU A 387 -83.83 -36.17 -148.24
N SER A 388 -84.30 -37.24 -148.89
CA SER A 388 -83.55 -38.19 -149.71
C SER A 388 -82.84 -37.44 -150.87
N THR A 389 -81.64 -37.74 -151.35
CA THR A 389 -81.16 -39.02 -151.92
C THR A 389 -79.63 -38.99 -152.18
N ASN A 390 -79.00 -40.14 -151.94
CA ASN A 390 -77.76 -40.83 -152.39
C ASN A 390 -76.44 -40.15 -152.85
N GLU A 391 -75.39 -40.61 -152.16
CA GLU A 391 -74.10 -41.19 -152.64
C GLU A 391 -73.32 -40.43 -153.72
N ASP A 392 -72.95 -39.18 -153.42
CA ASP A 392 -71.61 -38.58 -153.65
C ASP A 392 -71.71 -37.06 -153.44
N GLY A 393 -72.25 -36.69 -152.27
CA GLY A 393 -72.83 -35.39 -151.91
C GLY A 393 -71.92 -34.16 -152.00
N GLU A 394 -71.73 -33.68 -153.22
CA GLU A 394 -71.44 -32.29 -153.60
C GLU A 394 -72.70 -31.74 -154.32
N GLU A 395 -73.12 -30.48 -154.22
CA GLU A 395 -72.35 -29.27 -154.05
C GLU A 395 -73.24 -28.12 -153.53
N ALA A 396 -72.67 -27.27 -152.67
CA ALA A 396 -73.20 -25.96 -152.36
C ALA A 396 -72.64 -24.93 -153.36
N THR A 397 -73.52 -24.07 -153.85
CA THR A 397 -73.33 -23.02 -154.87
C THR A 397 -71.96 -22.30 -154.85
N LEU A 398 -71.34 -22.19 -156.04
CA LEU A 398 -70.05 -21.54 -156.39
C LEU A 398 -69.81 -20.15 -155.74
N ALA A 399 -70.86 -19.41 -155.39
CA ALA A 399 -70.76 -18.10 -154.73
C ALA A 399 -70.25 -18.19 -153.27
N GLY A 400 -70.50 -19.30 -152.57
CA GLY A 400 -70.05 -19.52 -151.19
C GLY A 400 -68.57 -19.85 -151.08
N GLN A 401 -68.05 -20.64 -152.02
CA GLN A 401 -66.63 -21.03 -152.08
C GLN A 401 -65.71 -19.85 -152.47
N MET A 402 -66.19 -18.92 -153.32
CA MET A 402 -65.41 -17.71 -153.66
C MET A 402 -65.23 -16.76 -152.48
N MET A 403 -66.21 -16.68 -151.57
CA MET A 403 -66.18 -15.78 -150.42
C MET A 403 -65.26 -16.30 -149.30
N THR A 404 -65.21 -17.62 -149.09
CA THR A 404 -64.27 -18.27 -148.17
C THR A 404 -62.83 -18.16 -148.67
N CYS A 405 -62.59 -18.48 -149.96
CA CYS A 405 -61.24 -18.44 -150.54
C CYS A 405 -60.65 -17.00 -150.54
N LYS A 406 -61.47 -15.96 -150.73
CA LYS A 406 -61.01 -14.56 -150.67
C LYS A 406 -60.70 -14.08 -149.24
N ASN A 407 -61.43 -14.58 -148.24
CA ASN A 407 -61.12 -14.30 -146.84
C ASN A 407 -59.84 -15.00 -146.38
N ASP A 408 -59.58 -16.22 -146.87
CA ASP A 408 -58.38 -16.97 -146.50
C ASP A 408 -57.11 -16.36 -147.11
N ILE A 409 -57.17 -15.84 -148.34
CA ILE A 409 -56.05 -15.10 -148.96
C ILE A 409 -55.70 -13.82 -148.16
N SER A 410 -56.70 -13.06 -147.71
CA SER A 410 -56.46 -11.85 -146.90
C SER A 410 -55.85 -12.18 -145.53
N LYS A 411 -56.25 -13.29 -144.90
CA LYS A 411 -55.65 -13.75 -143.64
C LYS A 411 -54.19 -14.15 -143.84
N ALA A 412 -53.89 -14.93 -144.88
CA ALA A 412 -52.53 -15.38 -145.19
C ALA A 412 -51.56 -14.22 -145.49
N ASP A 413 -51.98 -13.18 -146.22
CA ASP A 413 -51.14 -12.01 -146.51
C ASP A 413 -50.83 -11.17 -145.25
N THR A 414 -51.79 -11.11 -144.33
CA THR A 414 -51.63 -10.39 -143.05
C THR A 414 -50.62 -11.11 -142.14
N GLU A 415 -50.70 -12.45 -142.07
CA GLU A 415 -49.75 -13.27 -141.30
C GLU A 415 -48.33 -13.23 -141.88
N ALA A 416 -48.19 -13.25 -143.20
CA ALA A 416 -46.88 -13.14 -143.87
C ALA A 416 -46.18 -11.81 -143.54
N LYS A 417 -46.91 -10.69 -143.58
CA LYS A 417 -46.38 -9.35 -143.24
C LYS A 417 -45.96 -9.26 -141.77
N GLN A 418 -46.73 -9.85 -140.84
CA GLN A 418 -46.37 -9.88 -139.42
C GLN A 418 -45.11 -10.72 -139.16
N ALA A 419 -44.98 -11.88 -139.82
CA ALA A 419 -43.80 -12.74 -139.68
C ALA A 419 -42.52 -12.05 -140.20
N GLN A 420 -42.61 -11.32 -141.32
CA GLN A 420 -41.46 -10.63 -141.89
C GLN A 420 -40.97 -9.45 -141.03
N MET A 421 -41.90 -8.75 -140.35
CA MET A 421 -41.55 -7.67 -139.44
C MET A 421 -40.82 -8.20 -138.18
N LYS A 422 -41.27 -9.33 -137.62
CA LYS A 422 -40.60 -10.00 -136.49
C LYS A 422 -39.18 -10.46 -136.84
N LEU A 423 -38.99 -11.01 -138.04
CA LEU A 423 -37.68 -11.50 -138.49
C LEU A 423 -36.66 -10.36 -138.64
N LYS A 424 -37.10 -9.19 -139.12
CA LYS A 424 -36.25 -8.01 -139.27
C LYS A 424 -35.78 -7.44 -137.92
N HIS A 425 -36.65 -7.44 -136.92
CA HIS A 425 -36.32 -6.98 -135.56
C HIS A 425 -35.31 -7.92 -134.88
N ALA A 426 -35.53 -9.23 -134.97
CA ALA A 426 -34.62 -10.23 -134.40
C ALA A 426 -33.21 -10.19 -135.03
N GLN A 427 -33.10 -9.94 -136.35
CA GLN A 427 -31.80 -9.78 -137.02
C GLN A 427 -31.03 -8.54 -136.56
N GLN A 428 -31.74 -7.44 -136.23
CA GLN A 428 -31.10 -6.23 -135.70
C GLN A 428 -30.58 -6.43 -134.28
N GLU A 429 -31.34 -7.09 -133.40
CA GLU A 429 -30.88 -7.43 -132.04
C GLU A 429 -29.66 -8.36 -132.04
N LEU A 430 -29.64 -9.36 -132.92
CA LEU A 430 -28.51 -10.30 -133.00
C LEU A 430 -27.19 -9.59 -133.35
N LYS A 431 -27.22 -8.62 -134.28
CA LYS A 431 -26.04 -7.82 -134.65
C LYS A 431 -25.56 -6.93 -133.51
N ALA A 432 -26.48 -6.35 -132.74
CA ALA A 432 -26.14 -5.52 -131.57
C ALA A 432 -25.48 -6.37 -130.46
N LYS A 433 -26.04 -7.54 -130.14
CA LYS A 433 -25.47 -8.45 -129.13
C LYS A 433 -24.12 -9.03 -129.53
N GLN A 434 -23.90 -9.36 -130.81
CA GLN A 434 -22.60 -9.86 -131.28
C GLN A 434 -21.47 -8.83 -131.15
N THR A 435 -21.78 -7.53 -131.32
CA THR A 435 -20.77 -6.47 -131.18
C THR A 435 -20.42 -6.19 -129.71
N GLU A 436 -21.39 -6.32 -128.80
CA GLU A 436 -21.15 -6.25 -127.35
C GLU A 436 -20.26 -7.38 -126.83
N VAL A 437 -20.51 -8.62 -127.24
CA VAL A 437 -19.73 -9.80 -126.81
C VAL A 437 -18.27 -9.68 -127.23
N LYS A 438 -17.99 -9.18 -128.45
CA LYS A 438 -16.60 -8.95 -128.91
C LYS A 438 -15.86 -7.89 -128.09
N LYS A 439 -16.56 -6.85 -127.60
CA LYS A 439 -15.95 -5.85 -126.71
C LYS A 439 -15.63 -6.45 -125.34
N MET A 440 -16.55 -7.22 -124.76
CA MET A 440 -16.33 -7.86 -123.46
C MET A 440 -15.17 -8.85 -123.46
N ASP A 441 -15.00 -9.64 -124.53
CA ASP A 441 -13.94 -10.65 -124.63
C ASP A 441 -12.52 -10.02 -124.63
N SER A 442 -12.40 -8.80 -125.17
CA SER A 442 -11.15 -8.03 -125.13
C SER A 442 -10.82 -7.46 -123.74
N GLY A 443 -11.84 -7.14 -122.94
CA GLY A 443 -11.66 -6.69 -121.55
C GLY A 443 -11.23 -7.84 -120.64
N TYR A 444 -11.87 -9.00 -120.78
CA TYR A 444 -11.57 -10.19 -119.98
C TYR A 444 -10.12 -10.66 -120.12
N LYS A 445 -9.54 -10.60 -121.32
CA LYS A 445 -8.12 -10.95 -121.54
C LYS A 445 -7.15 -10.03 -120.80
N LYS A 446 -7.42 -8.72 -120.76
CA LYS A 446 -6.57 -7.76 -120.04
C LYS A 446 -6.60 -7.97 -118.53
N ASP A 447 -7.78 -8.24 -117.98
CA ASP A 447 -7.93 -8.49 -116.54
C ASP A 447 -7.23 -9.80 -116.13
N GLN A 448 -7.23 -10.80 -117.01
CA GLN A 448 -6.55 -12.08 -116.76
C GLN A 448 -5.02 -11.96 -116.78
N GLU A 449 -4.46 -11.12 -117.64
CA GLU A 449 -3.02 -10.80 -117.64
C GLU A 449 -2.61 -9.99 -116.39
N ALA A 450 -3.44 -9.02 -115.97
CA ALA A 450 -3.21 -8.27 -114.74
C ALA A 450 -3.22 -9.18 -113.50
N PHE A 451 -4.20 -10.09 -113.41
CA PHE A 451 -4.29 -11.07 -112.30
C PHE A 451 -3.06 -11.98 -112.21
N ASN A 452 -2.58 -12.50 -113.35
CA ASN A 452 -1.40 -13.37 -113.38
C ASN A 452 -0.13 -12.62 -112.96
N THR A 453 -0.03 -11.33 -113.27
CA THR A 453 1.10 -10.48 -112.85
C THR A 453 1.09 -10.25 -111.34
N VAL A 454 -0.08 -9.94 -110.78
CA VAL A 454 -0.26 -9.78 -109.32
C VAL A 454 0.04 -11.09 -108.58
N LYS A 455 -0.40 -12.24 -109.13
CA LYS A 455 -0.13 -13.56 -108.54
C LYS A 455 1.37 -13.87 -108.47
N LYS A 456 2.13 -13.62 -109.55
CA LYS A 456 3.60 -13.80 -109.55
C LYS A 456 4.30 -12.89 -108.54
N ASN A 457 3.83 -11.66 -108.38
CA ASN A 457 4.39 -10.74 -107.39
C ASN A 457 4.11 -11.21 -105.96
N LYS A 458 2.90 -11.74 -105.70
CA LYS A 458 2.56 -12.36 -104.41
C LYS A 458 3.47 -13.53 -104.08
N GLU A 459 3.69 -14.45 -105.02
CA GLU A 459 4.54 -15.63 -104.80
C GLU A 459 6.01 -15.26 -104.53
N LYS A 460 6.53 -14.21 -105.19
CA LYS A 460 7.88 -13.68 -104.88
C LYS A 460 7.95 -13.06 -103.48
N LEU A 461 6.97 -12.24 -103.12
CA LEU A 461 6.86 -11.65 -101.78
C LEU A 461 6.78 -12.71 -100.69
N GLU A 462 6.01 -13.79 -100.89
CA GLU A 462 5.93 -14.90 -99.94
C GLU A 462 7.26 -15.65 -99.80
N ALA A 463 8.00 -15.86 -100.90
CA ALA A 463 9.32 -16.50 -100.86
C ALA A 463 10.39 -15.64 -100.16
N ASP A 464 10.34 -14.32 -100.33
CA ASP A 464 11.26 -13.40 -99.66
C ASP A 464 10.90 -13.21 -98.17
N MET A 465 9.61 -13.25 -97.81
CA MET A 465 9.18 -13.35 -96.40
C MET A 465 9.66 -14.63 -95.73
N GLY A 466 9.66 -15.76 -96.43
CA GLY A 466 10.13 -17.05 -95.89
C GLY A 466 11.62 -17.09 -95.55
N LYS A 467 12.46 -16.33 -96.28
CA LYS A 467 13.91 -16.24 -96.01
C LYS A 467 14.24 -15.41 -94.76
N LEU A 468 13.35 -14.54 -94.32
CA LEU A 468 13.56 -13.63 -93.20
C LEU A 468 13.35 -14.28 -91.82
N GLN A 469 12.99 -15.58 -91.73
CA GLN A 469 12.68 -16.30 -90.47
C GLN A 469 11.80 -15.49 -89.47
N TYR A 470 10.97 -14.60 -90.00
CA TYR A 470 10.06 -13.78 -89.21
C TYR A 470 8.79 -14.59 -88.94
N GLN A 471 8.60 -15.00 -87.68
CA GLN A 471 7.34 -15.55 -87.20
C GLN A 471 6.49 -14.41 -86.65
N ASP A 472 5.34 -14.20 -87.29
CA ASP A 472 4.39 -13.16 -86.90
C ASP A 472 3.98 -13.35 -85.42
N GLY A 473 4.13 -12.29 -84.62
CA GLY A 473 3.86 -12.32 -83.18
C GLY A 473 4.99 -12.81 -82.26
N LYS A 474 6.14 -13.28 -82.78
CA LYS A 474 7.28 -13.68 -81.92
C LYS A 474 8.01 -12.48 -81.32
N GLU A 475 8.20 -11.42 -82.09
CA GLU A 475 8.73 -10.15 -81.58
C GLU A 475 7.74 -9.50 -80.60
N GLU A 476 6.44 -9.53 -80.91
CA GLU A 476 5.39 -9.01 -80.04
C GLU A 476 5.32 -9.80 -78.72
N GLY A 477 5.43 -11.13 -78.76
CA GLY A 477 5.49 -11.98 -77.56
C GLY A 477 6.76 -11.77 -76.74
N LEU A 478 7.92 -11.56 -77.37
CA LEU A 478 9.17 -11.24 -76.66
C LEU A 478 9.13 -9.83 -76.07
N LEU A 479 8.52 -8.85 -76.76
CA LEU A 479 8.31 -7.50 -76.24
C LEU A 479 7.32 -7.49 -75.07
N ASP A 480 6.27 -8.29 -75.13
CA ASP A 480 5.33 -8.43 -74.02
C ASP A 480 5.95 -9.16 -72.83
N ARG A 481 6.77 -10.20 -73.07
CA ARG A 481 7.55 -10.85 -72.00
C ARG A 481 8.59 -9.89 -71.41
N LYS A 482 9.22 -9.04 -72.23
CA LYS A 482 10.12 -7.96 -71.77
C LYS A 482 9.38 -6.93 -70.93
N ARG A 483 8.16 -6.54 -71.33
CA ARG A 483 7.31 -5.62 -70.56
C ARG A 483 6.89 -6.24 -69.24
N GLN A 484 6.56 -7.53 -69.23
CA GLN A 484 6.21 -8.28 -68.03
C GLN A 484 7.40 -8.38 -67.07
N LEU A 485 8.57 -8.82 -67.55
CA LEU A 485 9.80 -8.88 -66.75
C LEU A 485 10.25 -7.50 -66.26
N ASN A 486 10.14 -6.44 -67.07
CA ASN A 486 10.43 -5.08 -66.61
C ASN A 486 9.47 -4.64 -65.50
N ARG A 487 8.17 -4.93 -65.63
CA ARG A 487 7.20 -4.65 -64.57
C ARG A 487 7.56 -5.42 -63.31
N GLU A 488 7.90 -6.70 -63.45
CA GLU A 488 8.29 -7.58 -62.35
C GLU A 488 9.56 -7.08 -61.63
N VAL A 489 10.61 -6.72 -62.38
CA VAL A 489 11.82 -6.08 -61.87
C VAL A 489 11.51 -4.76 -61.17
N THR A 490 10.63 -3.92 -61.75
CA THR A 490 10.23 -2.65 -61.12
C THR A 490 9.47 -2.91 -59.82
N THR A 491 8.57 -3.90 -59.80
CA THR A 491 7.85 -4.28 -58.58
C THR A 491 8.78 -4.86 -57.53
N LEU A 492 9.70 -5.75 -57.90
CA LEU A 492 10.67 -6.35 -56.99
C LEU A 492 11.68 -5.32 -56.46
N ARG A 493 12.08 -4.34 -57.28
CA ARG A 493 12.90 -3.21 -56.81
C ARG A 493 12.12 -2.32 -55.85
N ASN A 494 10.87 -2.01 -56.15
CA ASN A 494 10.03 -1.20 -55.25
C ASN A 494 9.74 -1.93 -53.93
N THR A 495 9.52 -3.25 -53.95
CA THR A 495 9.35 -4.03 -52.72
C THR A 495 10.65 -4.12 -51.94
N TYR A 496 11.79 -4.33 -52.61
CA TYR A 496 13.11 -4.28 -51.99
C TYR A 496 13.39 -2.92 -51.34
N GLU A 497 13.16 -1.81 -52.04
CA GLU A 497 13.34 -0.46 -51.49
C GLU A 497 12.37 -0.15 -50.35
N SER A 498 11.12 -0.58 -50.45
CA SER A 498 10.13 -0.44 -49.38
C SER A 498 10.55 -1.22 -48.13
N LEU A 499 11.01 -2.47 -48.28
CA LEU A 499 11.54 -3.29 -47.20
C LEU A 499 12.82 -2.69 -46.61
N MET A 500 13.75 -2.21 -47.43
CA MET A 500 14.95 -1.51 -46.97
C MET A 500 14.64 -0.19 -46.25
N SER A 501 13.62 0.55 -46.70
CA SER A 501 13.19 1.82 -46.09
C SER A 501 12.66 1.62 -44.68
N ARG A 502 12.01 0.48 -44.42
CA ARG A 502 11.58 0.08 -43.06
C ARG A 502 12.75 -0.11 -42.11
N PHE A 503 13.93 -0.47 -42.60
CA PHE A 503 15.12 -0.70 -41.79
C PHE A 503 16.34 0.08 -42.31
N PRO A 504 16.40 1.41 -42.10
CA PRO A 504 17.50 2.25 -42.58
C PRO A 504 18.86 1.88 -42.00
N ASN A 505 18.90 1.10 -40.92
CA ASN A 505 20.12 0.68 -40.23
C ASN A 505 20.78 -0.55 -40.85
N LEU A 506 20.12 -1.22 -41.79
CA LEU A 506 20.66 -2.36 -42.55
C LEU A 506 21.40 -1.95 -43.83
N ARG A 507 21.45 -0.64 -44.13
CA ARG A 507 22.32 -0.10 -45.19
C ARG A 507 23.71 0.20 -44.63
N PHE A 508 24.71 -0.35 -45.30
CA PHE A 508 26.12 -0.06 -45.03
C PHE A 508 26.77 0.49 -46.30
N ASP A 509 26.83 1.82 -46.39
CA ASP A 509 27.46 2.54 -47.48
C ASP A 509 28.77 3.16 -46.98
N TYR A 510 29.84 3.03 -47.77
CA TYR A 510 31.15 3.63 -47.49
C TYR A 510 31.81 4.12 -48.79
N SER A 511 32.63 5.16 -48.67
CA SER A 511 33.50 5.63 -49.77
C SER A 511 34.76 4.77 -49.82
N ASP A 512 35.20 4.38 -51.02
CA ASP A 512 36.39 3.55 -51.19
C ASP A 512 37.63 4.26 -50.60
N PRO A 513 38.28 3.72 -49.54
CA PRO A 513 39.39 4.38 -48.84
C PRO A 513 40.63 4.61 -49.70
N GLU A 514 40.82 3.82 -50.77
CA GLU A 514 41.98 3.79 -51.66
C GLU A 514 41.53 3.53 -53.11
N ARG A 515 42.36 3.91 -54.10
CA ARG A 515 42.01 3.77 -55.54
C ARG A 515 41.88 2.31 -56.00
N ASP A 516 42.72 1.41 -55.47
CA ASP A 516 42.70 -0.03 -55.77
C ASP A 516 42.03 -0.80 -54.61
N TRP A 517 40.90 -0.28 -54.11
CA TRP A 517 40.20 -0.87 -52.98
C TRP A 517 39.44 -2.14 -53.38
N ASP A 518 39.81 -3.25 -52.76
CA ASP A 518 39.11 -4.52 -52.92
C ASP A 518 37.91 -4.59 -51.97
N ARG A 519 36.72 -4.36 -52.51
CA ARG A 519 35.45 -4.39 -51.76
C ARG A 519 35.14 -5.77 -51.18
N SER A 520 35.74 -6.85 -51.69
CA SER A 520 35.49 -8.22 -51.20
C SER A 520 36.04 -8.47 -49.78
N ARG A 521 37.00 -7.64 -49.33
CA ARG A 521 37.56 -7.67 -47.97
C ARG A 521 36.55 -7.24 -46.90
N VAL A 522 35.52 -6.54 -47.32
CA VAL A 522 34.40 -6.12 -46.47
C VAL A 522 33.25 -7.09 -46.71
N LYS A 523 33.06 -8.02 -45.78
CA LYS A 523 31.99 -9.02 -45.89
C LYS A 523 30.61 -8.39 -45.70
N GLY A 524 30.53 -7.29 -44.95
CA GLY A 524 29.31 -6.50 -44.76
C GLY A 524 28.72 -6.63 -43.36
N LEU A 525 27.48 -6.20 -43.19
CA LEU A 525 26.78 -6.27 -41.91
C LEU A 525 26.51 -7.73 -41.52
N LEU A 526 26.71 -8.06 -40.25
CA LEU A 526 26.46 -9.41 -39.72
C LEU A 526 25.03 -9.88 -40.02
N ALA A 527 24.06 -8.97 -39.92
CA ALA A 527 22.65 -9.21 -40.23
C ALA A 527 22.41 -9.80 -41.63
N ASN A 528 23.20 -9.42 -42.64
CA ASN A 528 23.06 -9.92 -44.02
C ASN A 528 23.80 -11.25 -44.24
N LEU A 529 24.66 -11.64 -43.31
CA LEU A 529 25.56 -12.80 -43.43
C LEU A 529 25.05 -14.04 -42.68
N ILE A 530 23.95 -13.92 -41.96
CA ILE A 530 23.30 -14.99 -41.21
C ILE A 530 22.05 -15.49 -41.92
N THR A 531 21.79 -16.78 -41.79
CA THR A 531 20.50 -17.40 -42.12
C THR A 531 19.92 -18.04 -40.87
N VAL A 532 18.62 -17.92 -40.66
CA VAL A 532 17.94 -18.52 -39.51
C VAL A 532 17.29 -19.83 -39.96
N SER A 533 17.52 -20.92 -39.22
CA SER A 533 17.00 -22.24 -39.59
C SER A 533 15.47 -22.34 -39.53
N ASP A 534 14.87 -21.67 -38.54
CA ASP A 534 13.42 -21.68 -38.29
C ASP A 534 12.97 -20.29 -37.79
N VAL A 535 11.92 -19.77 -38.43
CA VAL A 535 11.33 -18.43 -38.20
C VAL A 535 10.88 -18.26 -36.74
N CYS A 536 10.52 -19.34 -36.04
CA CYS A 536 10.08 -19.27 -34.65
C CYS A 536 11.17 -18.73 -33.70
N TYR A 537 12.45 -18.92 -34.03
CA TYR A 537 13.59 -18.47 -33.23
C TYR A 537 14.09 -17.07 -33.60
N SER A 538 13.52 -16.43 -34.62
CA SER A 538 13.97 -15.13 -35.14
C SER A 538 14.01 -14.05 -34.06
N THR A 539 12.94 -13.89 -33.29
CA THR A 539 12.85 -12.91 -32.20
C THR A 539 13.88 -13.17 -31.10
N GLY A 540 14.04 -14.43 -30.68
CA GLY A 540 15.04 -14.82 -29.69
C GLY A 540 16.47 -14.54 -30.15
N LEU A 541 16.80 -14.90 -31.39
CA LEU A 541 18.13 -14.66 -31.99
C LEU A 541 18.42 -13.17 -32.18
N GLU A 542 17.41 -12.38 -32.52
CA GLU A 542 17.54 -10.93 -32.62
C GLU A 542 17.94 -10.31 -31.27
N VAL A 543 17.35 -10.80 -30.17
CA VAL A 543 17.68 -10.36 -28.82
C VAL A 543 19.04 -10.86 -28.37
N VAL A 544 19.43 -12.09 -28.74
CA VAL A 544 20.76 -12.63 -28.45
C VAL A 544 21.86 -11.76 -29.08
N ALA A 545 21.69 -11.40 -30.35
CA ALA A 545 22.67 -10.57 -31.06
C ALA A 545 22.56 -9.09 -30.69
N GLY A 546 21.35 -8.58 -30.47
CA GLY A 546 21.07 -7.19 -30.14
C GLY A 546 21.72 -6.22 -31.12
N GLY A 547 22.41 -5.20 -30.59
CA GLY A 547 23.15 -4.24 -31.41
C GLY A 547 24.28 -4.85 -32.25
N LYS A 548 24.75 -6.07 -31.93
CA LYS A 548 25.83 -6.74 -32.68
C LYS A 548 25.41 -7.15 -34.09
N LEU A 549 24.11 -7.23 -34.39
CA LEU A 549 23.60 -7.47 -35.75
C LEU A 549 24.07 -6.41 -36.75
N TYR A 550 24.22 -5.17 -36.29
CA TYR A 550 24.63 -4.03 -37.12
C TYR A 550 26.15 -3.85 -37.18
N ASN A 551 26.91 -4.83 -36.67
CA ASN A 551 28.36 -4.80 -36.76
C ASN A 551 28.82 -5.23 -38.16
N VAL A 552 29.87 -4.58 -38.66
CA VAL A 552 30.42 -4.85 -39.99
C VAL A 552 31.58 -5.83 -39.87
N VAL A 553 31.53 -6.94 -40.60
CA VAL A 553 32.57 -7.97 -40.61
C VAL A 553 33.59 -7.66 -41.71
N VAL A 554 34.87 -7.66 -41.34
CA VAL A 554 36.01 -7.44 -42.24
C VAL A 554 37.06 -8.53 -42.07
N ASP A 555 37.84 -8.76 -43.12
CA ASP A 555 38.93 -9.75 -43.13
C ASP A 555 39.98 -9.53 -42.03
N THR A 556 40.47 -8.29 -41.90
CA THR A 556 41.59 -7.91 -41.03
C THR A 556 41.37 -6.57 -40.34
N GLU A 557 42.05 -6.38 -39.21
CA GLU A 557 42.07 -5.10 -38.48
C GLU A 557 42.54 -3.91 -39.32
N VAL A 558 43.41 -4.14 -40.31
CA VAL A 558 44.00 -3.09 -41.14
C VAL A 558 42.91 -2.55 -42.08
N THR A 559 42.14 -3.43 -42.70
CA THR A 559 40.97 -3.07 -43.51
C THR A 559 39.95 -2.31 -42.67
N GLY A 560 39.66 -2.79 -41.46
CA GLY A 560 38.75 -2.12 -40.52
C GLY A 560 39.22 -0.71 -40.13
N LYS A 561 40.51 -0.54 -39.85
CA LYS A 561 41.10 0.77 -39.51
C LYS A 561 41.00 1.74 -40.70
N LYS A 562 41.33 1.29 -41.91
CA LYS A 562 41.22 2.11 -43.13
C LYS A 562 39.78 2.57 -43.38
N LEU A 563 38.79 1.70 -43.17
CA LEU A 563 37.36 2.04 -43.28
C LEU A 563 36.94 3.10 -42.27
N LEU A 564 37.42 3.01 -41.02
CA LEU A 564 37.08 3.99 -39.98
C LEU A 564 37.75 5.34 -40.20
N GLU A 565 38.96 5.38 -40.75
CA GLU A 565 39.71 6.62 -40.97
C GLU A 565 39.31 7.34 -42.27
N LYS A 566 39.04 6.59 -43.34
CA LYS A 566 38.87 7.14 -44.71
C LYS A 566 37.59 6.72 -45.42
N GLY A 567 36.72 5.93 -44.80
CA GLY A 567 35.49 5.43 -45.42
C GLY A 567 34.29 6.38 -45.39
N GLU A 568 34.46 7.60 -44.86
CA GLU A 568 33.41 8.64 -44.75
C GLU A 568 32.06 8.11 -44.23
N LEU A 569 32.13 7.32 -43.15
CA LEU A 569 30.96 6.65 -42.60
C LEU A 569 29.95 7.66 -42.04
N LYS A 570 28.71 7.62 -42.54
CA LYS A 570 27.63 8.54 -42.13
C LYS A 570 27.11 8.31 -40.70
N ARG A 571 27.43 7.14 -40.12
CA ARG A 571 26.93 6.69 -38.81
C ARG A 571 28.04 5.97 -38.04
N ARG A 572 27.83 5.81 -36.73
CA ARG A 572 28.73 5.03 -35.88
C ARG A 572 28.51 3.54 -36.14
N TYR A 573 29.55 2.87 -36.63
CA TYR A 573 29.59 1.42 -36.82
C TYR A 573 30.61 0.77 -35.88
N THR A 574 30.36 -0.49 -35.52
CA THR A 574 31.34 -1.34 -34.85
C THR A 574 31.85 -2.37 -35.85
N ILE A 575 33.17 -2.46 -36.02
CA ILE A 575 33.79 -3.36 -36.99
C ILE A 575 34.35 -4.60 -36.27
N ILE A 576 34.08 -5.78 -36.82
CA ILE A 576 34.57 -7.08 -36.37
C ILE A 576 35.67 -7.57 -37.33
N PRO A 577 36.95 -7.48 -36.95
CA PRO A 577 38.04 -8.04 -37.73
C PRO A 577 38.23 -9.54 -37.46
N LEU A 578 38.09 -10.37 -38.50
CA LEU A 578 38.14 -11.83 -38.38
C LEU A 578 39.51 -12.37 -37.93
N ASN A 579 40.60 -11.64 -38.21
CA ASN A 579 41.95 -12.02 -37.81
C ASN A 579 42.19 -11.91 -36.28
N LYS A 580 41.52 -10.98 -35.60
CA LYS A 580 41.79 -10.63 -34.18
C LYS A 580 40.70 -10.99 -33.19
N ILE A 581 39.49 -11.31 -33.65
CA ILE A 581 38.38 -11.55 -32.75
C ILE A 581 38.57 -12.84 -31.92
N SER A 582 38.51 -12.71 -30.61
CA SER A 582 38.49 -13.85 -29.68
C SER A 582 37.06 -14.19 -29.31
N ALA A 583 36.59 -15.36 -29.73
CA ALA A 583 35.28 -15.87 -29.37
C ALA A 583 35.36 -16.84 -28.18
N ARG A 584 34.35 -16.80 -27.30
CA ARG A 584 34.18 -17.76 -26.22
C ARG A 584 32.90 -18.54 -26.45
N THR A 585 33.01 -19.85 -26.60
CA THR A 585 31.87 -20.75 -26.76
C THR A 585 31.53 -21.42 -25.44
N LEU A 586 30.27 -21.84 -25.29
CA LEU A 586 29.84 -22.64 -24.14
C LEU A 586 30.50 -24.02 -24.13
N ASN A 587 30.86 -24.51 -22.94
CA ASN A 587 31.38 -25.86 -22.77
C ASN A 587 30.28 -26.89 -23.01
N ALA A 588 30.60 -27.96 -23.74
CA ALA A 588 29.62 -29.02 -24.07
C ALA A 588 28.95 -29.65 -22.83
N SER A 589 29.68 -29.75 -21.70
CA SER A 589 29.12 -30.23 -20.43
C SER A 589 28.00 -29.33 -19.87
N VAL A 590 28.12 -28.01 -20.03
CA VAL A 590 27.11 -27.03 -19.59
C VAL A 590 25.86 -27.15 -20.47
N VAL A 591 26.05 -27.26 -21.78
CA VAL A 591 24.95 -27.44 -22.75
C VAL A 591 24.20 -28.75 -22.48
N ASN A 592 24.90 -29.85 -22.22
CA ASN A 592 24.28 -31.14 -21.90
C ASN A 592 23.52 -31.10 -20.56
N THR A 593 24.04 -30.37 -19.57
CA THR A 593 23.36 -30.18 -18.28
C THR A 593 22.07 -29.36 -18.46
N ALA A 594 22.12 -28.30 -19.28
CA ALA A 594 20.95 -27.50 -19.62
C ALA A 594 19.89 -28.34 -20.36
N LYS A 595 20.30 -29.15 -21.35
CA LYS A 595 19.41 -30.09 -22.05
C LYS A 595 18.79 -31.13 -21.11
N SER A 596 19.55 -31.65 -20.14
CA SER A 596 19.03 -32.60 -19.15
C SER A 596 18.01 -31.98 -18.18
N LEU A 597 18.06 -30.67 -17.94
CA LEU A 597 17.20 -29.96 -16.98
C LEU A 597 15.79 -29.72 -17.50
N VAL A 598 15.66 -29.40 -18.80
CA VAL A 598 14.39 -28.96 -19.40
C VAL A 598 13.99 -29.78 -20.64
N GLY A 599 14.83 -30.70 -21.12
CA GLY A 599 14.60 -31.52 -22.30
C GLY A 599 15.39 -31.02 -23.51
N GLU A 600 15.84 -31.94 -24.37
CA GLU A 600 16.73 -31.62 -25.51
C GLU A 600 16.07 -30.73 -26.58
N GLN A 601 14.74 -30.74 -26.68
CA GLN A 601 13.98 -29.91 -27.62
C GLN A 601 13.64 -28.52 -27.09
N ASN A 602 13.83 -28.26 -25.78
CA ASN A 602 13.38 -27.03 -25.14
C ASN A 602 14.51 -26.02 -24.95
N VAL A 603 15.77 -26.42 -25.16
CA VAL A 603 16.94 -25.54 -25.09
C VAL A 603 17.95 -25.85 -26.19
N HIS A 604 18.31 -24.80 -26.92
CA HIS A 604 19.30 -24.83 -27.98
C HIS A 604 20.41 -23.80 -27.73
N THR A 605 21.60 -24.03 -28.30
CA THR A 605 22.63 -22.98 -28.31
C THR A 605 22.29 -22.00 -29.42
N ALA A 606 22.41 -20.69 -29.20
CA ALA A 606 22.07 -19.73 -30.26
C ALA A 606 22.89 -19.96 -31.53
N LEU A 607 24.15 -20.40 -31.39
CA LEU A 607 25.03 -20.77 -32.52
C LEU A 607 24.50 -21.92 -33.38
N SER A 608 23.73 -22.88 -32.84
CA SER A 608 23.19 -24.01 -33.62
C SER A 608 21.95 -23.65 -34.43
N LEU A 609 21.31 -22.51 -34.14
CA LEU A 609 20.10 -22.04 -34.80
C LEU A 609 20.37 -21.08 -35.96
N VAL A 610 21.65 -20.79 -36.23
CA VAL A 610 22.10 -19.85 -37.25
C VAL A 610 22.98 -20.58 -38.27
N GLY A 611 22.65 -20.44 -39.56
CA GLY A 611 23.48 -20.84 -40.69
C GLY A 611 24.41 -19.70 -41.13
N TYR A 612 25.65 -20.06 -41.50
CA TYR A 612 26.68 -19.10 -41.91
C TYR A 612 27.78 -19.78 -42.73
N GLU A 613 28.54 -19.00 -43.48
CA GLU A 613 29.71 -19.46 -44.24
C GLU A 613 30.91 -19.78 -43.31
N ALA A 614 31.71 -20.79 -43.67
CA ALA A 614 32.80 -21.29 -42.81
C ALA A 614 33.82 -20.20 -42.39
N ASP A 615 34.08 -19.22 -43.27
CA ASP A 615 35.00 -18.11 -43.02
C ASP A 615 34.53 -17.17 -41.89
N LEU A 616 33.22 -17.16 -41.61
CA LEU A 616 32.58 -16.26 -40.64
C LEU A 616 32.46 -16.89 -39.24
N ARG A 617 32.91 -18.13 -39.06
CA ARG A 617 32.73 -18.91 -37.83
C ARG A 617 33.13 -18.14 -36.56
N LYS A 618 34.30 -17.49 -36.56
CA LYS A 618 34.79 -16.73 -35.39
C LYS A 618 33.89 -15.55 -35.02
N ALA A 619 33.31 -14.88 -36.02
CA ALA A 619 32.38 -13.79 -35.77
C ALA A 619 31.05 -14.33 -35.18
N MET A 620 30.56 -15.47 -35.68
CA MET A 620 29.34 -16.09 -35.18
C MET A 620 29.51 -16.63 -33.76
N GLU A 621 30.64 -17.27 -33.45
CA GLU A 621 30.96 -17.71 -32.08
C GLU A 621 31.05 -16.53 -31.10
N TYR A 622 31.54 -15.36 -31.54
CA TYR A 622 31.59 -14.15 -30.70
C TYR A 622 30.21 -13.56 -30.38
N VAL A 623 29.26 -13.69 -31.31
CA VAL A 623 27.92 -13.10 -31.17
C VAL A 623 26.94 -14.08 -30.51
N PHE A 624 26.92 -15.33 -30.97
CA PHE A 624 25.94 -16.34 -30.60
C PHE A 624 26.52 -17.49 -29.74
N GLY A 625 27.84 -17.54 -29.53
CA GLY A 625 28.49 -18.69 -28.87
C GLY A 625 28.34 -18.77 -27.36
N SER A 626 27.91 -17.69 -26.68
CA SER A 626 27.83 -17.59 -25.21
C SER A 626 26.42 -17.72 -24.63
N THR A 627 25.39 -17.88 -25.47
CA THR A 627 23.99 -17.70 -25.08
C THR A 627 23.13 -18.91 -25.46
N LEU A 628 22.22 -19.29 -24.57
CA LEU A 628 21.23 -20.34 -24.80
C LEU A 628 19.88 -19.72 -25.20
N VAL A 629 19.09 -20.45 -25.98
CA VAL A 629 17.72 -20.09 -26.35
C VAL A 629 16.78 -21.15 -25.79
N GLY A 630 15.80 -20.72 -25.00
CA GLY A 630 14.78 -21.57 -24.38
C GLY A 630 13.38 -21.32 -24.96
N ASP A 631 12.52 -22.32 -24.86
CA ASP A 631 11.14 -22.27 -25.34
C ASP A 631 10.24 -21.31 -24.53
N THR A 632 10.20 -21.49 -23.21
CA THR A 632 9.28 -20.84 -22.28
C THR A 632 10.02 -20.04 -21.22
N LEU A 633 9.30 -19.11 -20.59
CA LEU A 633 9.84 -18.24 -19.54
C LEU A 633 10.34 -19.05 -18.34
N ASP A 634 9.60 -20.08 -17.92
CA ASP A 634 9.98 -20.93 -16.80
C ASP A 634 11.22 -21.79 -17.10
N ASN A 635 11.31 -22.36 -18.31
CA ASN A 635 12.48 -23.14 -18.71
C ASN A 635 13.72 -22.25 -18.84
N ALA A 636 13.60 -21.08 -19.44
CA ALA A 636 14.70 -20.11 -19.53
C ALA A 636 15.19 -19.65 -18.15
N LYS A 637 14.27 -19.36 -17.22
CA LYS A 637 14.60 -19.02 -15.82
C LYS A 637 15.32 -20.17 -15.11
N ARG A 638 14.83 -21.40 -15.23
CA ARG A 638 15.42 -22.58 -14.59
C ARG A 638 16.84 -22.83 -15.09
N VAL A 639 17.08 -22.65 -16.38
CA VAL A 639 18.38 -22.89 -17.02
C VAL A 639 19.36 -21.75 -16.70
N ALA A 640 18.90 -20.50 -16.73
CA ALA A 640 19.77 -19.34 -16.45
C ALA A 640 20.30 -19.31 -15.02
N PHE A 641 19.47 -19.67 -14.03
CA PHE A 641 19.83 -19.59 -12.61
C PHE A 641 20.24 -20.94 -11.97
N ASP A 642 20.32 -22.04 -12.73
CA ASP A 642 20.88 -23.30 -12.20
C ASP A 642 22.37 -23.13 -11.90
N LYS A 643 22.78 -23.50 -10.68
CA LYS A 643 24.16 -23.35 -10.19
C LYS A 643 25.22 -24.02 -11.06
N ARG A 644 24.85 -25.05 -11.83
CA ARG A 644 25.76 -25.80 -12.73
C ARG A 644 25.81 -25.22 -14.14
N VAL A 645 24.79 -24.46 -14.55
CA VAL A 645 24.68 -23.90 -15.90
C VAL A 645 25.09 -22.42 -15.94
N MET A 646 24.53 -21.58 -15.06
CA MET A 646 24.87 -20.15 -14.91
C MET A 646 25.17 -19.44 -16.24
N THR A 647 24.27 -19.62 -17.22
CA THR A 647 24.46 -19.10 -18.59
C THR A 647 23.28 -18.23 -19.00
N LYS A 648 23.57 -17.12 -19.70
CA LYS A 648 22.54 -16.22 -20.24
C LYS A 648 21.61 -17.00 -21.17
N THR A 649 20.31 -16.93 -20.89
CA THR A 649 19.28 -17.65 -21.64
C THR A 649 18.20 -16.69 -22.13
N VAL A 650 17.80 -16.81 -23.39
CA VAL A 650 16.78 -15.96 -24.03
C VAL A 650 15.57 -16.81 -24.43
N THR A 651 14.35 -16.34 -24.20
CA THR A 651 13.13 -17.06 -24.61
C THR A 651 12.82 -16.86 -26.10
N LEU A 652 11.94 -17.68 -26.68
CA LEU A 652 11.38 -17.46 -28.02
C LEU A 652 10.71 -16.08 -28.15
N GLY A 653 10.07 -15.61 -27.07
CA GLY A 653 9.44 -14.29 -27.00
C GLY A 653 10.41 -13.11 -26.89
N GLY A 654 11.71 -13.38 -26.73
CA GLY A 654 12.74 -12.33 -26.63
C GLY A 654 13.00 -11.82 -25.21
N ASP A 655 12.58 -12.55 -24.18
CA ASP A 655 12.91 -12.23 -22.79
C ASP A 655 14.31 -12.73 -22.44
N VAL A 656 15.09 -11.91 -21.75
CA VAL A 656 16.48 -12.18 -21.41
C VAL A 656 16.61 -12.48 -19.93
N PHE A 657 17.22 -13.63 -19.62
CA PHE A 657 17.62 -14.04 -18.29
C PHE A 657 19.14 -14.11 -18.21
N ASP A 658 19.74 -13.13 -17.52
CA ASP A 658 21.19 -13.14 -17.24
C ASP A 658 21.44 -13.66 -15.81
N PRO A 659 22.31 -14.66 -15.62
CA PRO A 659 22.76 -15.12 -14.30
C PRO A 659 23.35 -14.01 -13.42
N GLN A 660 23.81 -12.90 -14.02
CA GLN A 660 24.30 -11.71 -13.29
C GLN A 660 23.17 -10.82 -12.72
N GLY A 661 21.90 -11.23 -12.87
CA GLY A 661 20.75 -10.59 -12.22
C GLY A 661 19.98 -9.60 -13.09
N THR A 662 20.34 -9.44 -14.38
CA THR A 662 19.56 -8.61 -15.30
C THR A 662 18.44 -9.43 -15.95
N LEU A 663 17.22 -8.91 -15.86
CA LEU A 663 16.03 -9.43 -16.50
C LEU A 663 15.50 -8.35 -17.45
N SER A 664 15.28 -8.70 -18.72
CA SER A 664 14.75 -7.77 -19.71
C SER A 664 13.62 -8.45 -20.47
N GLY A 665 12.42 -7.89 -20.41
CA GLY A 665 11.21 -8.39 -21.09
C GLY A 665 10.16 -7.29 -21.20
N GLY A 666 9.27 -7.38 -22.18
CA GLY A 666 8.23 -6.37 -22.44
C GLY A 666 7.59 -6.48 -23.83
N ALA A 667 6.48 -5.76 -24.03
CA ALA A 667 5.81 -5.71 -25.33
C ALA A 667 6.65 -4.92 -26.35
N ARG A 668 7.20 -5.60 -27.34
CA ARG A 668 7.82 -4.94 -28.51
C ARG A 668 6.74 -4.45 -29.48
N SER A 669 7.07 -3.40 -30.22
CA SER A 669 6.31 -2.95 -31.39
C SER A 669 5.96 -4.15 -32.27
N GLN A 670 4.69 -4.27 -32.68
CA GLN A 670 4.17 -5.32 -33.57
C GLN A 670 4.82 -5.37 -34.98
N SER A 671 5.86 -4.58 -35.21
CA SER A 671 6.73 -4.72 -36.38
C SER A 671 7.36 -6.11 -36.40
N ALA A 672 7.25 -6.80 -37.54
CA ALA A 672 7.91 -8.08 -37.78
C ALA A 672 9.39 -8.02 -37.37
N SER A 673 9.92 -9.13 -36.85
CA SER A 673 11.31 -9.22 -36.41
C SER A 673 12.27 -8.80 -37.53
N VAL A 674 13.37 -8.13 -37.18
CA VAL A 674 14.34 -7.64 -38.19
C VAL A 674 14.90 -8.82 -38.99
N LEU A 675 15.09 -9.96 -38.34
CA LEU A 675 15.60 -11.18 -38.97
C LEU A 675 14.58 -11.84 -39.91
N SER A 676 13.29 -11.83 -39.60
CA SER A 676 12.26 -12.35 -40.54
C SER A 676 12.16 -11.48 -41.78
N SER A 677 12.19 -10.15 -41.62
CA SER A 677 12.18 -9.23 -42.77
C SER A 677 13.47 -9.25 -43.58
N LEU A 678 14.61 -9.59 -42.97
CA LEU A 678 15.87 -9.81 -43.69
C LEU A 678 15.85 -11.06 -44.57
N GLN A 679 15.18 -12.12 -44.11
CA GLN A 679 14.99 -13.32 -44.91
C GLN A 679 14.10 -13.02 -46.13
N GLU A 680 12.96 -12.33 -45.92
CA GLU A 680 12.11 -11.84 -47.02
C GLU A 680 12.91 -10.95 -47.99
N LEU A 681 13.73 -10.04 -47.46
CA LEU A 681 14.56 -9.14 -48.27
C LEU A 681 15.59 -9.91 -49.11
N ARG A 682 16.17 -10.99 -48.57
CA ARG A 682 17.10 -11.85 -49.31
C ARG A 682 16.40 -12.65 -50.40
N GLU A 683 15.21 -13.21 -50.13
CA GLU A 683 14.40 -13.91 -51.13
C GLU A 683 13.98 -12.97 -52.28
N VAL A 684 13.62 -11.73 -51.96
CA VAL A 684 13.33 -10.69 -52.95
C VAL A 684 14.60 -10.30 -53.73
N GLN A 685 15.74 -10.19 -53.07
CA GLN A 685 17.02 -9.87 -53.71
C GLN A 685 17.48 -10.98 -54.66
N ASP A 686 17.36 -12.24 -54.25
CA ASP A 686 17.71 -13.40 -55.09
C ASP A 686 16.76 -13.48 -56.30
N SER A 687 15.45 -13.28 -56.09
CA SER A 687 14.46 -13.23 -57.16
C SER A 687 14.67 -12.06 -58.12
N LEU A 688 15.09 -10.89 -57.60
CA LEU A 688 15.44 -9.73 -58.40
C LEU A 688 16.68 -10.02 -59.26
N SER A 689 17.71 -10.62 -58.67
CA SER A 689 18.93 -10.97 -59.40
C SER A 689 18.66 -11.99 -60.52
N SER A 690 17.80 -12.99 -60.27
CA SER A 690 17.44 -13.98 -61.29
C SER A 690 16.61 -13.35 -62.41
N THR A 691 15.59 -12.55 -62.09
CA THR A 691 14.78 -11.85 -63.12
C THR A 691 15.59 -10.82 -63.91
N GLU A 692 16.55 -10.13 -63.28
CA GLU A 692 17.48 -9.25 -63.99
C GLU A 692 18.40 -10.02 -64.95
N THR A 693 18.91 -11.19 -64.55
CA THR A 693 19.68 -12.04 -65.47
C THR A 693 18.84 -12.58 -66.63
N GLU A 694 17.58 -12.95 -66.38
CA GLU A 694 16.63 -13.33 -67.44
C GLU A 694 16.34 -12.18 -68.39
N LEU A 695 16.14 -10.97 -67.87
CA LEU A 695 15.91 -9.78 -68.67
C LEU A 695 17.12 -9.42 -69.54
N GLN A 696 18.34 -9.52 -69.00
CA GLN A 696 19.58 -9.34 -69.77
C GLN A 696 19.73 -10.39 -70.88
N ALA A 697 19.34 -11.65 -70.63
CA ALA A 697 19.34 -12.69 -71.64
C ALA A 697 18.31 -12.40 -72.76
N LEU A 698 17.11 -11.93 -72.39
CA LEU A 698 16.06 -11.56 -73.32
C LEU A 698 16.44 -10.32 -74.16
N ASP A 699 17.08 -9.33 -73.55
CA ASP A 699 17.59 -8.14 -74.26
C ASP A 699 18.69 -8.51 -75.26
N LYS A 700 19.57 -9.45 -74.92
CA LYS A 700 20.52 -10.02 -75.89
C LYS A 700 19.79 -10.68 -77.07
N GLN A 701 18.72 -11.46 -76.82
CA GLN A 701 17.92 -12.08 -77.89
C GLN A 701 17.21 -11.04 -78.78
N LEU A 702 16.61 -10.01 -78.19
CA LEU A 702 15.96 -8.91 -78.94
C LEU A 702 16.97 -8.08 -79.73
N SER A 703 18.16 -7.84 -79.20
CA SER A 703 19.23 -7.15 -79.94
C SER A 703 19.74 -7.96 -81.14
N GLY A 704 19.79 -9.29 -81.01
CA GLY A 704 20.09 -10.19 -82.13
C GLY A 704 19.03 -10.14 -83.24
N LEU A 705 17.75 -10.10 -82.87
CA LEU A 705 16.62 -9.98 -83.82
C LEU A 705 16.59 -8.62 -84.53
N LYS A 706 16.87 -7.52 -83.81
CA LYS A 706 16.99 -6.18 -84.42
C LYS A 706 18.18 -6.07 -85.36
N GLY A 707 19.32 -6.67 -85.00
CA GLY A 707 20.49 -6.74 -85.88
C GLY A 707 20.19 -7.44 -87.22
N THR A 708 19.39 -8.50 -87.19
CA THR A 708 18.93 -9.17 -88.43
C THR A 708 17.94 -8.33 -89.25
N ALA A 709 17.09 -7.52 -88.61
CA ALA A 709 16.13 -6.65 -89.30
C ALA A 709 16.82 -5.46 -89.99
N GLU A 710 17.83 -4.84 -89.37
CA GLU A 710 18.55 -3.70 -89.95
C GLU A 710 19.48 -4.11 -91.11
N SER A 711 20.04 -5.33 -91.09
CA SER A 711 20.81 -5.86 -92.22
C SER A 711 19.97 -6.20 -93.47
N GLY A 712 18.63 -6.17 -93.37
CA GLY A 712 17.70 -6.50 -94.46
C GLY A 712 17.22 -5.33 -95.32
N CYS A 713 17.53 -4.07 -94.95
CA CYS A 713 17.00 -2.88 -95.64
C CYS A 713 18.09 -1.99 -96.26
N PRO A 714 18.59 -2.28 -97.47
CA PRO A 714 19.20 -1.29 -98.33
C PRO A 714 18.16 -0.78 -99.35
N GLY A 715 17.61 0.41 -99.16
CA GLY A 715 16.69 0.97 -100.16
C GLY A 715 15.93 2.22 -99.74
N THR A 716 16.63 3.29 -99.43
CA THR A 716 16.09 4.66 -99.46
C THR A 716 15.50 4.96 -100.84
N PHE A 717 14.18 5.18 -100.91
CA PHE A 717 13.56 5.91 -102.03
C PHE A 717 12.98 7.22 -101.49
N THR A 718 13.75 8.29 -101.67
CA THR A 718 13.26 9.67 -101.71
C THR A 718 12.50 9.89 -103.01
N MET A 719 11.22 10.22 -102.89
CA MET A 719 10.52 11.19 -103.75
C MET A 719 9.66 12.08 -102.87
#